data_AF-A0A6C8GZ11-F1
#
_entry.id   AF-A0A6C8GZ11-F1
#
_cell.length_a   1.000
_cell.length_b   1.000
_cell.length_c   1.000
_cell.angle_alpha   90.00
_cell.angle_beta   90.00
_cell.angle_gamma   90.00
#
_symmetry.space_group_name_H-M   'P 1'
#
loop_
_entity.id
_entity.type
_entity.pdbx_description
1 polymer ?
#
loop_
_entity_poly.entity_id
_entity_poly.type
_entity_poly.pdbx_seq_one_letter_code
_entity_poly.pdbx_strand_id
1 'polypeptide(L)'
;MGSQTGLDGTRIISVTRPDTHGTRTAITATLYENAAVSASIDTIFTVVTSPDVSVARMWGHMTPSLTAADGAVYKRPSLYDELASKTGAAEYPEDNERWVVFYGPNTTKTVSPEACPKGYFPSVEQLDSLYSKYPNGAIKTAQGWPIIQSYWSGTNAGTLTPGVPSYDYYTVDLNDDAHRKVNNNSDSDRQYQICAATPQPLAGQITLTSTLATDSDIQAVKAKNSDSIPLVITTTDAAGNPVPYTPFSLIRDAGTARNTSYTFTGSTNMMLAPPTGSAQQFYYNGYTIYGATGADGTAVLTLTQAAGPGVKNVITAALTDMPTVTSALPVVFTTVTSPDSPQANMYGHMPETFIASNDAEFKRPLLYSELASTLGVKSYADTNENWPIVNNFDTGNYGACSINQMATLADLQALYRDHPSGKVTTDIGLPVKKKWWAGDSRLQGQTINWQYIDLNTGVDGSMSGTPGNYYYQLCLTKPRQMNIALSTDAWNADKSAAVAKKGETIPMTVKVTNAAGQPVSNATVKITRGDALTRAGSVYTTNNADDITLSNIQPSGTDPYLLGTVDKYMYAQTDAQGQMTFSVSQNNTMGLKTPIRATVADDISATDSKDVIFTVLTSPDAASANYWGHMPETVEGPDGLRYQRPHLQAEAPSGVNYITVNGEKWAAPTPCHFLPAARRRPAYRRIRQASLRATLSICR
;
A
#
# COMPACT_ATOMS: atom_id res chain seq x y z
N MET A 1 38.77 24.29 88.49
CA MET A 1 39.73 25.41 88.32
C MET A 1 39.50 26.39 89.46
N GLY A 2 40.55 26.89 90.11
CA GLY A 2 40.44 27.90 91.17
C GLY A 2 40.95 29.27 90.69
N SER A 3 40.28 30.34 91.10
CA SER A 3 40.72 31.72 90.83
C SER A 3 40.24 32.65 91.95
N GLN A 4 40.95 33.75 92.20
CA GLN A 4 40.54 34.77 93.17
C GLN A 4 39.55 35.77 92.54
N THR A 5 38.61 36.24 93.36
CA THR A 5 37.74 37.38 93.04
C THR A 5 38.52 38.69 92.98
N GLY A 6 37.98 39.68 92.27
CA GLY A 6 38.50 41.05 92.26
C GLY A 6 38.30 41.76 93.60
N LEU A 7 38.82 42.99 93.70
CA LEU A 7 38.74 43.83 94.90
C LEU A 7 37.29 44.17 95.31
N ASP A 8 36.35 44.06 94.38
CA ASP A 8 34.91 44.26 94.58
C ASP A 8 34.15 42.97 94.94
N GLY A 9 34.85 41.84 95.07
CA GLY A 9 34.27 40.53 95.34
C GLY A 9 33.69 39.81 94.12
N THR A 10 33.86 40.33 92.90
CA THR A 10 33.32 39.71 91.69
C THR A 10 34.36 38.93 90.90
N ARG A 11 33.92 37.93 90.12
CA ARG A 11 34.76 37.22 89.15
C ARG A 11 33.92 36.82 87.95
N ILE A 12 34.39 37.17 86.75
CA ILE A 12 33.81 36.69 85.50
C ILE A 12 34.55 35.42 85.09
N ILE A 13 33.78 34.38 84.80
CA ILE A 13 34.28 33.13 84.22
C ILE A 13 33.59 32.90 82.88
N SER A 14 34.37 32.53 81.86
CA SER A 14 33.84 32.07 80.58
C SER A 14 33.74 30.56 80.62
N VAL A 15 32.53 30.03 80.44
CA VAL A 15 32.29 28.59 80.39
C VAL A 15 31.99 28.21 78.95
N THR A 16 32.80 27.32 78.39
CA THR A 16 32.57 26.75 77.06
C THR A 16 32.48 25.24 77.18
N ARG A 17 31.60 24.63 76.38
CA ARG A 17 31.51 23.17 76.26
C ARG A 17 31.49 22.79 74.78
N PRO A 18 32.67 22.72 74.13
CA PRO A 18 32.78 22.47 72.69
C PRO A 18 32.12 21.15 72.26
N ASP A 19 32.22 20.11 73.08
CA ASP A 19 31.66 18.78 72.81
C ASP A 19 30.29 18.57 73.49
N THR A 20 29.47 19.62 73.60
CA THR A 20 28.12 19.48 74.15
C THR A 20 27.22 18.69 73.20
N HIS A 21 26.36 17.84 73.74
CA HIS A 21 25.29 17.18 73.00
C HIS A 21 23.92 17.80 73.30
N GLY A 22 23.86 19.03 73.83
CA GLY A 22 22.59 19.66 74.21
C GLY A 22 22.10 19.24 75.59
N THR A 23 22.96 19.24 76.62
CA THR A 23 22.55 18.87 77.98
C THR A 23 22.64 20.03 78.98
N ARG A 24 21.77 19.98 79.99
CA ARG A 24 21.82 20.84 81.17
C ARG A 24 22.87 20.34 82.15
N THR A 25 23.69 21.25 82.66
CA THR A 25 24.69 20.97 83.69
C THR A 25 24.71 22.08 84.73
N ALA A 26 24.88 21.72 86.00
CA ALA A 26 24.99 22.69 87.07
C ALA A 26 26.45 23.14 87.21
N ILE A 27 26.70 24.44 87.09
CA ILE A 27 28.01 25.04 87.38
C ILE A 27 27.99 25.52 88.82
N THR A 28 28.71 24.80 89.69
CA THR A 28 28.80 25.11 91.11
C THR A 28 30.11 25.83 91.41
N ALA A 29 30.02 27.04 91.95
CA ALA A 29 31.14 27.79 92.50
C ALA A 29 31.17 27.60 94.02
N THR A 30 32.32 27.21 94.54
CA THR A 30 32.52 26.94 95.97
C THR A 30 33.76 27.71 96.45
N LEU A 31 33.72 28.30 97.64
CA LEU A 31 34.89 28.96 98.22
C LEU A 31 35.97 27.94 98.56
N TYR A 32 37.22 28.23 98.18
CA TYR A 32 38.35 27.32 98.37
C TYR A 32 38.63 27.01 99.85
N GLU A 33 38.58 28.04 100.71
CA GLU A 33 38.86 27.91 102.15
C GLU A 33 37.61 27.56 102.98
N ASN A 34 36.42 27.57 102.37
CA ASN A 34 35.17 27.19 103.02
C ASN A 34 34.25 26.47 102.04
N ALA A 35 34.45 25.15 101.93
CA ALA A 35 33.69 24.30 101.01
C ALA A 35 32.17 24.24 101.31
N ALA A 36 31.72 24.70 102.49
CA ALA A 36 30.30 24.77 102.83
C ALA A 36 29.58 25.98 102.20
N VAL A 37 30.32 26.95 101.66
CA VAL A 37 29.75 28.12 100.97
C VAL A 37 29.86 27.91 99.46
N SER A 38 28.72 27.64 98.83
CA SER A 38 28.61 27.44 97.39
C SER A 38 27.37 28.10 96.79
N ALA A 39 27.46 28.49 95.53
CA ALA A 39 26.33 28.85 94.69
C ALA A 39 26.36 28.01 93.41
N SER A 40 25.20 27.66 92.88
CA SER A 40 25.10 26.87 91.65
C SER A 40 24.14 27.51 90.67
N ILE A 41 24.46 27.42 89.39
CA ILE A 41 23.60 27.85 88.30
C ILE A 41 23.47 26.74 87.26
N ASP A 42 22.22 26.44 86.90
CA ASP A 42 21.93 25.56 85.78
C ASP A 42 22.29 26.24 84.46
N THR A 43 23.19 25.63 83.72
CA THR A 43 23.68 26.12 82.44
C THR A 43 23.35 25.11 81.35
N ILE A 44 22.77 25.60 80.24
CA ILE A 44 22.41 24.79 79.09
C ILE A 44 23.32 25.20 77.93
N PHE A 45 24.01 24.22 77.35
CA PHE A 45 24.76 24.39 76.11
C PHE A 45 24.00 23.66 75.01
N THR A 46 23.25 24.41 74.20
CA THR A 46 22.41 23.84 73.14
C THR A 46 23.25 23.24 72.01
N VAL A 47 22.67 22.32 71.24
CA VAL A 47 23.31 21.71 70.07
C VAL A 47 22.50 22.00 68.80
N VAL A 48 23.17 22.19 67.67
CA VAL A 48 22.51 22.56 66.40
C VAL A 48 21.67 21.40 65.83
N THR A 49 22.06 20.15 66.10
CA THR A 49 21.38 18.93 65.61
C THR A 49 20.08 18.58 66.34
N SER A 50 19.67 19.39 67.31
CA SER A 50 18.38 19.26 67.99
C SER A 50 17.55 20.53 67.78
N PRO A 51 16.24 20.42 67.51
CA PRO A 51 15.36 21.57 67.45
C PRO A 51 14.98 22.10 68.83
N ASP A 52 14.75 23.41 68.93
CA ASP A 52 14.24 24.04 70.15
C ASP A 52 12.72 23.87 70.26
N VAL A 53 12.30 22.64 70.58
CA VAL A 53 10.89 22.27 70.81
C VAL A 53 10.77 21.40 72.06
N SER A 54 9.63 21.48 72.75
CA SER A 54 9.43 20.84 74.06
C SER A 54 9.48 19.31 74.04
N VAL A 55 9.31 18.70 72.86
CA VAL A 55 9.35 17.24 72.67
C VAL A 55 10.73 16.73 72.24
N ALA A 56 11.71 17.62 72.02
CA ALA A 56 13.08 17.23 71.72
C ALA A 56 13.74 16.55 72.92
N ARG A 57 14.65 15.61 72.65
CA ARG A 57 15.37 14.87 73.69
C ARG A 57 16.54 15.66 74.25
N MET A 58 17.14 16.53 73.43
CA MET A 58 18.24 17.39 73.82
C MET A 58 17.84 18.87 73.73
N TRP A 59 18.59 19.72 74.42
CA TRP A 59 18.45 21.17 74.31
C TRP A 59 19.06 21.65 72.99
N GLY A 60 18.20 22.11 72.10
CA GLY A 60 18.52 22.39 70.71
C GLY A 60 18.57 23.88 70.33
N HIS A 61 19.10 24.18 69.15
CA HIS A 61 18.92 25.47 68.49
C HIS A 61 18.81 25.37 66.96
N MET A 62 18.44 24.20 66.42
CA MET A 62 18.19 24.03 64.99
C MET A 62 17.19 25.06 64.48
N THR A 63 17.48 25.69 63.35
CA THR A 63 16.56 26.64 62.73
C THR A 63 15.29 25.93 62.26
N PRO A 64 14.11 26.55 62.38
CA PRO A 64 12.84 25.93 61.98
C PRO A 64 12.70 25.78 60.45
N SER A 65 13.48 26.53 59.68
CA SER A 65 13.53 26.45 58.23
C SER A 65 14.90 26.84 57.67
N LEU A 66 15.17 26.40 56.45
CA LEU A 66 16.33 26.79 55.66
C LEU A 66 15.87 27.35 54.32
N THR A 67 16.61 28.33 53.81
CA THR A 67 16.49 28.82 52.44
C THR A 67 17.56 28.14 51.60
N ALA A 68 17.21 27.53 50.48
CA ALA A 68 18.14 26.93 49.51
C ALA A 68 18.86 28.00 48.65
N ALA A 69 19.69 27.58 47.69
CA ALA A 69 20.45 28.50 46.81
C ALA A 69 19.54 29.25 45.82
N ASP A 70 18.49 28.59 45.33
CA ASP A 70 17.42 29.13 44.47
C ASP A 70 16.43 30.04 45.22
N GLY A 71 16.59 30.21 46.53
CA GLY A 71 15.73 31.05 47.36
C GLY A 71 14.49 30.33 47.91
N ALA A 72 14.26 29.06 47.57
CA ALA A 72 13.14 28.29 48.12
C ALA A 72 13.34 28.04 49.61
N VAL A 73 12.25 28.07 50.39
CA VAL A 73 12.28 27.89 51.85
C VAL A 73 11.66 26.56 52.22
N TYR A 74 12.38 25.77 53.01
CA TYR A 74 11.98 24.45 53.47
C TYR A 74 11.94 24.41 54.99
N LYS A 75 10.86 23.87 55.55
CA LYS A 75 10.81 23.58 56.99
C LYS A 75 11.73 22.41 57.31
N ARG A 76 12.32 22.43 58.50
CA ARG A 76 13.11 21.28 58.99
C ARG A 76 12.26 20.00 59.01
N PRO A 77 12.88 18.81 58.93
CA PRO A 77 12.21 17.56 59.24
C PRO A 77 11.56 17.62 60.62
N SER A 78 10.48 16.86 60.80
CA SER A 78 9.81 16.76 62.10
C SER A 78 10.44 15.67 62.96
N LEU A 79 10.39 15.83 64.28
CA LEU A 79 10.59 14.74 65.21
C LEU A 79 9.36 13.84 65.19
N TYR A 80 9.56 12.55 65.43
CA TYR A 80 8.48 11.58 65.51
C TYR A 80 7.44 12.01 66.53
N ASP A 81 7.87 12.51 67.70
CA ASP A 81 7.00 12.94 68.80
C ASP A 81 6.27 14.27 68.55
N GLU A 82 6.59 15.01 67.48
CA GLU A 82 5.83 16.20 67.06
C GLU A 82 4.50 15.86 66.37
N LEU A 83 4.36 14.66 65.82
CA LEU A 83 3.14 14.26 65.11
C LEU A 83 1.98 13.98 66.07
N ALA A 84 0.80 14.54 65.81
CA ALA A 84 -0.40 14.19 66.58
C ALA A 84 -0.89 12.77 66.25
N SER A 85 -0.64 12.29 65.02
CA SER A 85 -0.93 10.94 64.55
C SER A 85 0.33 10.25 64.05
N LYS A 86 0.56 8.99 64.43
CA LYS A 86 1.71 8.20 63.96
C LYS A 86 1.38 7.34 62.73
N THR A 87 0.17 7.45 62.19
CA THR A 87 -0.28 6.65 61.05
C THR A 87 0.61 6.89 59.83
N GLY A 88 1.13 5.82 59.23
CA GLY A 88 2.00 5.90 58.04
C GLY A 88 3.37 6.55 58.28
N ALA A 89 3.73 6.81 59.52
CA ALA A 89 5.03 7.34 59.94
C ALA A 89 5.86 6.23 60.63
N ALA A 90 7.18 6.30 60.51
CA ALA A 90 8.12 5.54 61.34
C ALA A 90 9.14 6.50 61.94
N GLU A 91 9.83 6.05 62.98
CA GLU A 91 10.91 6.81 63.60
C GLU A 91 12.27 6.28 63.15
N TYR A 92 13.23 7.20 63.07
CA TYR A 92 14.63 6.88 62.84
C TYR A 92 15.51 7.63 63.85
N PRO A 93 16.34 6.93 64.64
CA PRO A 93 17.22 7.57 65.62
C PRO A 93 18.43 8.20 64.93
N GLU A 94 18.64 9.50 65.10
CA GLU A 94 19.83 10.23 64.63
C GLU A 94 20.13 11.40 65.59
N ASP A 95 21.42 11.61 65.90
CA ASP A 95 21.91 12.73 66.73
C ASP A 95 21.20 12.90 68.09
N ASN A 96 20.89 11.77 68.74
CA ASN A 96 20.13 11.67 70.00
C ASN A 96 18.65 12.07 69.93
N GLU A 97 18.13 12.35 68.73
CA GLU A 97 16.72 12.61 68.46
C GLU A 97 16.04 11.43 67.76
N ARG A 98 14.71 11.44 67.73
CA ARG A 98 13.88 10.48 66.96
C ARG A 98 13.18 11.22 65.84
N TRP A 99 13.72 11.15 64.64
CA TRP A 99 13.19 11.83 63.46
C TRP A 99 12.10 11.02 62.78
N VAL A 100 11.12 11.69 62.16
CA VAL A 100 10.09 10.99 61.39
C VAL A 100 10.57 10.66 59.98
N VAL A 101 10.27 9.45 59.53
CA VAL A 101 10.31 9.05 58.11
C VAL A 101 8.93 8.63 57.65
N PHE A 102 8.58 8.99 56.42
CA PHE A 102 7.25 8.77 55.84
C PHE A 102 7.32 7.98 54.53
N TYR A 103 6.19 7.41 54.13
CA TYR A 103 5.95 7.02 52.74
C TYR A 103 6.15 8.19 51.78
N GLY A 104 6.39 7.93 50.50
CA GLY A 104 6.70 8.96 49.52
C GLY A 104 5.49 9.78 49.04
N PRO A 105 5.72 10.73 48.12
CA PRO A 105 4.66 11.56 47.53
C PRO A 105 3.58 10.70 46.87
N ASN A 106 2.33 11.18 46.87
CA ASN A 106 1.17 10.50 46.27
C ASN A 106 1.02 9.03 46.71
N THR A 107 1.43 8.70 47.93
CA THR A 107 1.23 7.37 48.51
C THR A 107 -0.25 7.01 48.57
N THR A 108 -0.58 5.74 48.33
CA THR A 108 -1.94 5.20 48.51
C THR A 108 -2.21 4.78 49.95
N LYS A 109 -1.20 4.86 50.82
CA LYS A 109 -1.30 4.59 52.25
C LYS A 109 -1.87 5.80 52.97
N THR A 110 -2.63 5.56 54.03
CA THR A 110 -3.04 6.61 54.95
C THR A 110 -1.81 7.12 55.70
N VAL A 111 -1.58 8.43 55.68
CA VAL A 111 -0.48 9.11 56.38
C VAL A 111 -1.02 10.14 57.36
N SER A 112 -0.16 10.59 58.29
CA SER A 112 -0.53 11.62 59.25
C SER A 112 -0.80 12.97 58.55
N PRO A 113 -1.70 13.82 59.09
CA PRO A 113 -1.98 15.15 58.52
C PRO A 113 -0.76 16.08 58.44
N GLU A 114 0.26 15.82 59.25
CA GLU A 114 1.52 16.57 59.29
C GLU A 114 2.54 16.10 58.23
N ALA A 115 2.27 15.00 57.51
CA ALA A 115 3.04 14.60 56.35
C ALA A 115 2.94 15.67 55.25
N CYS A 116 3.94 15.71 54.37
CA CYS A 116 3.98 16.77 53.37
C CYS A 116 2.79 16.68 52.40
N PRO A 117 1.98 17.74 52.23
CA PRO A 117 0.84 17.70 51.34
C PRO A 117 1.28 17.63 49.87
N LYS A 118 0.41 17.02 49.04
CA LYS A 118 0.59 16.99 47.59
C LYS A 118 0.79 18.42 47.05
N GLY A 119 1.77 18.57 46.15
CA GLY A 119 2.13 19.86 45.57
C GLY A 119 3.07 20.71 46.42
N TYR A 120 3.56 20.23 47.57
CA TYR A 120 4.56 20.95 48.38
C TYR A 120 5.89 20.22 48.52
N PHE A 121 6.00 18.98 48.05
CA PHE A 121 7.28 18.29 47.97
C PHE A 121 8.25 19.05 47.04
N PRO A 122 9.52 19.24 47.42
CA PRO A 122 10.51 19.82 46.52
C PRO A 122 10.79 18.92 45.32
N SER A 123 11.15 19.48 44.16
CA SER A 123 11.74 18.69 43.07
C SER A 123 13.16 18.22 43.43
N VAL A 124 13.71 17.30 42.64
CA VAL A 124 15.13 16.90 42.74
C VAL A 124 16.03 18.13 42.60
N GLU A 125 15.83 18.96 41.58
CA GLU A 125 16.66 20.15 41.34
C GLU A 125 16.60 21.16 42.50
N GLN A 126 15.46 21.22 43.19
CA GLN A 126 15.26 22.02 44.38
C GLN A 126 16.01 21.45 45.61
N LEU A 127 16.05 20.13 45.75
CA LEU A 127 16.88 19.47 46.76
C LEU A 127 18.37 19.61 46.42
N ASP A 128 18.77 19.53 45.16
CA ASP A 128 20.14 19.78 44.70
C ASP A 128 20.57 21.22 44.97
N SER A 129 19.66 22.19 44.83
CA SER A 129 19.85 23.59 45.22
C SER A 129 20.04 23.74 46.74
N LEU A 130 19.32 22.97 47.55
CA LEU A 130 19.50 22.94 49.00
C LEU A 130 20.85 22.34 49.37
N TYR A 131 21.24 21.21 48.76
CA TYR A 131 22.55 20.59 48.91
C TYR A 131 23.67 21.54 48.49
N SER A 132 23.55 22.20 47.34
CA SER A 132 24.58 23.13 46.82
C SER A 132 24.89 24.28 47.78
N LYS A 133 23.90 24.72 48.58
CA LYS A 133 24.10 25.73 49.61
C LYS A 133 24.77 25.18 50.87
N TYR A 134 24.55 23.90 51.17
CA TYR A 134 25.07 23.22 52.35
C TYR A 134 25.71 21.86 52.00
N PRO A 135 26.77 21.84 51.17
CA PRO A 135 27.27 20.60 50.56
C PRO A 135 28.11 19.77 51.54
N ASN A 136 28.38 18.51 51.17
CA ASN A 136 29.28 17.61 51.91
C ASN A 136 28.93 17.47 53.40
N GLY A 137 27.64 17.28 53.72
CA GLY A 137 27.14 17.17 55.09
C GLY A 137 27.13 18.47 55.89
N ALA A 138 27.40 19.63 55.27
CA ALA A 138 27.28 20.93 55.93
C ALA A 138 25.84 21.22 56.40
N ILE A 139 24.83 20.64 55.75
CA ILE A 139 23.44 20.76 56.20
C ILE A 139 23.23 20.18 57.61
N LYS A 140 23.98 19.13 57.97
CA LYS A 140 24.01 18.58 59.32
C LYS A 140 24.93 19.36 60.24
N THR A 141 26.19 19.54 59.85
CA THR A 141 27.21 20.10 60.75
C THR A 141 27.01 21.59 61.05
N ALA A 142 26.44 22.36 60.10
CA ALA A 142 26.20 23.79 60.26
C ALA A 142 24.72 24.13 60.54
N GLN A 143 23.77 23.36 60.00
CA GLN A 143 22.32 23.65 60.16
C GLN A 143 21.56 22.61 60.98
N GLY A 144 22.18 21.49 61.32
CA GLY A 144 21.63 20.49 62.22
C GLY A 144 20.71 19.44 61.61
N TRP A 145 20.35 19.55 60.32
CA TRP A 145 19.36 18.65 59.73
C TRP A 145 19.91 17.21 59.63
N PRO A 146 19.08 16.17 59.87
CA PRO A 146 19.51 14.77 59.80
C PRO A 146 19.84 14.36 58.37
N ILE A 147 20.81 13.47 58.17
CA ILE A 147 21.27 13.04 56.83
C ILE A 147 21.49 11.52 56.71
N ILE A 148 21.14 10.71 57.72
CA ILE A 148 21.30 9.25 57.59
C ILE A 148 20.31 8.66 56.59
N GLN A 149 19.12 9.23 56.46
CA GLN A 149 18.15 8.91 55.39
C GLN A 149 18.15 10.01 54.34
N SER A 150 17.74 9.63 53.12
CA SER A 150 17.54 10.58 52.04
C SER A 150 16.25 11.40 52.27
N TYR A 151 16.03 12.38 51.41
CA TYR A 151 14.86 13.25 51.42
C TYR A 151 13.99 12.96 50.21
N TRP A 152 12.68 12.81 50.42
CA TRP A 152 11.70 12.65 49.34
C TRP A 152 11.65 13.90 48.45
N SER A 153 11.78 13.69 47.15
CA SER A 153 11.38 14.69 46.14
C SER A 153 9.97 14.39 45.63
N GLY A 154 9.29 15.41 45.09
CA GLY A 154 8.05 15.29 44.33
C GLY A 154 8.26 14.88 42.86
N THR A 155 9.50 14.65 42.44
CA THR A 155 9.87 14.29 41.07
C THR A 155 9.59 12.82 40.80
N ASN A 156 8.68 12.53 39.86
CA ASN A 156 8.36 11.17 39.47
C ASN A 156 9.55 10.51 38.74
N ALA A 157 9.91 9.30 39.15
CA ALA A 157 10.98 8.49 38.56
C ALA A 157 10.43 7.36 37.66
N GLY A 158 9.20 7.54 37.16
CA GLY A 158 8.50 6.59 36.32
C GLY A 158 9.11 6.48 34.94
N THR A 159 9.34 5.26 34.50
CA THR A 159 9.69 4.93 33.12
C THR A 159 8.43 4.57 32.35
N LEU A 160 8.52 4.49 31.02
CA LEU A 160 7.41 4.02 30.20
C LEU A 160 7.09 2.55 30.55
N THR A 161 5.92 2.30 31.14
CA THR A 161 5.52 0.96 31.61
C THR A 161 4.07 0.61 31.28
N PRO A 162 3.77 -0.68 31.06
CA PRO A 162 2.42 -1.16 30.88
C PRO A 162 1.68 -1.31 32.22
N GLY A 163 0.39 -0.93 32.26
CA GLY A 163 -0.41 -1.01 33.48
C GLY A 163 -0.05 0.07 34.51
N VAL A 164 -0.90 0.24 35.53
CA VAL A 164 -0.70 1.29 36.55
C VAL A 164 0.65 1.09 37.24
N PRO A 165 1.61 2.03 37.09
CA PRO A 165 2.94 1.84 37.64
C PRO A 165 2.91 1.92 39.17
N SER A 166 3.89 1.27 39.80
CA SER A 166 4.30 1.72 41.13
C SER A 166 4.79 3.17 40.99
N TYR A 167 4.22 4.10 41.74
CA TYR A 167 4.68 5.48 41.73
C TYR A 167 6.04 5.57 42.42
N ASP A 168 7.09 5.40 41.63
CA ASP A 168 8.45 5.59 42.10
C ASP A 168 8.80 7.07 41.99
N TYR A 169 9.47 7.60 43.01
CA TYR A 169 9.95 8.98 43.07
C TYR A 169 11.44 9.00 43.33
N TYR A 170 12.09 10.09 42.95
CA TYR A 170 13.47 10.31 43.34
C TYR A 170 13.56 10.75 44.79
N THR A 171 14.66 10.36 45.42
CA THR A 171 15.09 10.79 46.74
C THR A 171 16.50 11.33 46.61
N VAL A 172 16.83 12.36 47.39
CA VAL A 172 18.15 13.00 47.35
C VAL A 172 18.80 12.85 48.71
N ASP A 173 20.03 12.34 48.74
CA ASP A 173 20.87 12.30 49.93
C ASP A 173 21.57 13.66 50.10
N LEU A 174 21.20 14.41 51.15
CA LEU A 174 21.78 15.74 51.39
C LEU A 174 23.17 15.69 52.04
N ASN A 175 23.76 14.50 52.23
CA ASN A 175 25.16 14.34 52.59
C ASN A 175 26.09 14.46 51.38
N ASP A 176 25.73 13.82 50.25
CA ASP A 176 26.61 13.66 49.07
C ASP A 176 25.94 13.92 47.71
N ASP A 177 24.68 14.35 47.69
CA ASP A 177 23.86 14.62 46.50
C ASP A 177 23.44 13.38 45.71
N ALA A 178 23.56 12.17 46.27
CA ALA A 178 23.17 10.97 45.56
C ALA A 178 21.66 10.90 45.33
N HIS A 179 21.25 10.60 44.10
CA HIS A 179 19.84 10.42 43.72
C HIS A 179 19.46 8.94 43.63
N ARG A 180 18.39 8.55 44.31
CA ARG A 180 17.86 7.18 44.25
C ARG A 180 16.40 7.16 43.86
N LYS A 181 16.05 6.26 42.94
CA LYS A 181 14.67 5.90 42.62
C LYS A 181 14.11 4.99 43.72
N VAL A 182 13.00 5.38 44.33
CA VAL A 182 12.42 4.68 45.49
C VAL A 182 10.90 4.57 45.36
N ASN A 183 10.34 3.42 45.76
CA ASN A 183 8.91 3.17 45.75
C ASN A 183 8.21 3.96 46.87
N ASN A 184 7.17 4.73 46.54
CA ASN A 184 6.50 5.59 47.51
C ASN A 184 5.66 4.86 48.57
N ASN A 185 5.36 3.57 48.43
CA ASN A 185 4.45 2.82 49.29
C ASN A 185 5.13 1.75 50.16
N SER A 186 6.44 1.58 50.02
CA SER A 186 7.21 0.52 50.69
C SER A 186 7.59 0.89 52.12
N ASP A 187 7.41 -0.04 53.06
CA ASP A 187 7.70 0.17 54.49
C ASP A 187 9.19 0.34 54.78
N SER A 188 10.05 -0.38 54.06
CA SER A 188 11.51 -0.29 54.21
C SER A 188 12.12 0.93 53.53
N ASP A 189 11.33 1.64 52.73
CA ASP A 189 11.79 2.72 51.87
C ASP A 189 11.37 4.11 52.35
N ARG A 190 10.79 4.22 53.54
CA ARG A 190 10.40 5.51 54.11
C ARG A 190 11.63 6.40 54.28
N GLN A 191 11.50 7.67 53.87
CA GLN A 191 12.57 8.68 53.87
C GLN A 191 12.14 9.92 54.66
N TYR A 192 13.09 10.84 54.89
CA TYR A 192 12.76 12.16 55.42
C TYR A 192 11.88 12.94 54.45
N GLN A 193 11.00 13.78 55.00
CA GLN A 193 10.17 14.69 54.22
C GLN A 193 10.40 16.12 54.66
N ILE A 194 10.49 17.01 53.68
CA ILE A 194 10.43 18.45 53.88
C ILE A 194 9.41 19.03 52.90
N CYS A 195 8.80 20.14 53.29
CA CYS A 195 7.85 20.86 52.45
C CYS A 195 8.40 22.22 52.08
N ALA A 196 8.27 22.58 50.81
CA ALA A 196 8.39 23.96 50.38
C ALA A 196 7.37 24.84 51.11
N ALA A 197 7.73 26.08 51.38
CA ALA A 197 6.79 27.06 51.95
C ALA A 197 5.71 27.50 50.94
N THR A 198 6.03 27.41 49.65
CA THR A 198 5.15 27.75 48.53
C THR A 198 4.77 26.48 47.75
N PRO A 199 3.52 26.36 47.26
CA PRO A 199 3.14 25.26 46.38
C PRO A 199 3.99 25.21 45.11
N GLN A 200 4.31 24.01 44.66
CA GLN A 200 4.92 23.73 43.37
C GLN A 200 3.89 23.90 42.23
N PRO A 201 4.32 24.31 41.02
CA PRO A 201 3.47 24.31 39.85
C PRO A 201 2.94 22.91 39.57
N LEU A 202 1.63 22.78 39.35
CA LEU A 202 1.01 21.52 38.95
C LEU A 202 0.62 21.60 37.47
N ALA A 203 0.81 20.50 36.75
CA ALA A 203 0.36 20.39 35.37
C ALA A 203 -1.17 20.52 35.31
N GLY A 204 -1.64 21.46 34.50
CA GLY A 204 -3.05 21.68 34.22
C GLY A 204 -3.42 21.40 32.76
N GLN A 205 -2.42 21.18 31.91
CA GLN A 205 -2.57 20.96 30.48
C GLN A 205 -1.61 19.87 30.00
N ILE A 206 -2.04 19.13 28.98
CA ILE A 206 -1.23 18.15 28.26
C ILE A 206 -1.47 18.32 26.76
N THR A 207 -0.42 18.18 25.97
CA THR A 207 -0.51 18.11 24.51
C THR A 207 0.22 16.87 24.00
N LEU A 208 -0.35 16.22 22.99
CA LEU A 208 0.25 15.12 22.27
C LEU A 208 0.35 15.50 20.79
N THR A 209 1.57 15.58 20.28
CA THR A 209 1.84 16.03 18.91
C THR A 209 2.83 15.09 18.21
N SER A 210 3.01 15.27 16.91
CA SER A 210 4.08 14.66 16.12
C SER A 210 4.84 15.74 15.38
N THR A 211 6.11 15.50 15.08
CA THR A 211 6.89 16.36 14.19
C THR A 211 6.56 16.12 12.71
N LEU A 212 5.81 15.06 12.39
CA LEU A 212 5.30 14.83 11.04
C LEU A 212 4.04 15.67 10.79
N ALA A 213 3.85 16.09 9.54
CA ALA A 213 2.67 16.85 9.15
C ALA A 213 1.39 15.99 9.21
N THR A 214 0.29 16.61 9.62
CA THR A 214 -1.05 16.03 9.51
C THR A 214 -1.49 16.04 8.05
N ASP A 215 -1.90 14.89 7.55
CA ASP A 215 -2.54 14.76 6.24
C ASP A 215 -3.96 15.36 6.32
N SER A 216 -4.26 16.35 5.46
CA SER A 216 -5.51 17.09 5.48
C SER A 216 -6.72 16.29 5.02
N ASP A 217 -6.52 15.28 4.17
CA ASP A 217 -7.64 14.54 3.58
C ASP A 217 -8.19 13.53 4.57
N ILE A 218 -7.30 12.93 5.36
CA ILE A 218 -7.66 11.91 6.36
C ILE A 218 -7.63 12.44 7.79
N GLN A 219 -7.19 13.69 8.01
CA GLN A 219 -7.09 14.34 9.32
C GLN A 219 -6.33 13.47 10.34
N ALA A 220 -5.13 13.01 9.96
CA ALA A 220 -4.27 12.16 10.77
C ALA A 220 -2.79 12.31 10.37
N VAL A 221 -1.88 12.02 11.30
CA VAL A 221 -0.45 11.86 10.97
C VAL A 221 -0.26 10.52 10.26
N LYS A 222 0.34 10.54 9.07
CA LYS A 222 0.45 9.39 8.18
C LYS A 222 1.90 8.92 8.03
N ALA A 223 2.13 7.62 8.13
CA ALA A 223 3.40 6.96 7.82
C ALA A 223 3.16 5.60 7.13
N LYS A 224 4.17 4.98 6.52
CA LYS A 224 4.08 3.58 6.10
C LYS A 224 4.23 2.67 7.32
N ASN A 225 3.65 1.47 7.27
CA ASN A 225 3.81 0.46 8.33
C ASN A 225 5.25 -0.08 8.50
N SER A 226 6.18 0.30 7.60
CA SER A 226 7.63 0.13 7.72
C SER A 226 8.34 1.27 8.46
N ASP A 227 7.66 2.41 8.64
CA ASP A 227 8.23 3.65 9.15
C ASP A 227 7.77 3.90 10.59
N SER A 228 8.22 5.01 11.17
CA SER A 228 7.89 5.42 12.53
C SER A 228 7.27 6.81 12.59
N ILE A 229 6.37 7.02 13.54
CA ILE A 229 5.80 8.33 13.88
C ILE A 229 6.45 8.82 15.19
N PRO A 230 7.24 9.90 15.18
CA PRO A 230 7.73 10.53 16.41
C PRO A 230 6.57 11.22 17.12
N LEU A 231 6.46 11.03 18.43
CA LEU A 231 5.47 11.63 19.30
C LEU A 231 6.16 12.54 20.31
N VAL A 232 5.55 13.67 20.62
CA VAL A 232 5.99 14.59 21.66
C VAL A 232 4.81 14.88 22.58
N ILE A 233 4.95 14.48 23.83
CA ILE A 233 4.05 14.83 24.92
C ILE A 233 4.63 16.07 25.58
N THR A 234 3.84 17.11 25.82
CA THR A 234 4.24 18.29 26.59
C THR A 234 3.21 18.55 27.69
N THR A 235 3.69 18.77 28.91
CA THR A 235 2.85 19.09 30.07
C THR A 235 3.15 20.50 30.57
N THR A 236 2.11 21.31 30.72
CA THR A 236 2.22 22.70 31.16
C THR A 236 1.25 23.00 32.30
N ASP A 237 1.55 24.05 33.07
CA ASP A 237 0.61 24.63 34.03
C ASP A 237 -0.53 25.35 33.30
N ALA A 238 -1.46 25.95 34.06
CA ALA A 238 -2.56 26.72 33.48
C ALA A 238 -2.13 27.99 32.73
N ALA A 239 -0.92 28.50 32.98
CA ALA A 239 -0.35 29.67 32.32
C ALA A 239 0.49 29.32 31.08
N GLY A 240 0.72 28.03 30.80
CA GLY A 240 1.50 27.54 29.67
C GLY A 240 2.98 27.31 29.96
N ASN A 241 3.42 27.39 31.22
CA ASN A 241 4.81 27.10 31.57
C ASN A 241 5.03 25.58 31.67
N PRO A 242 6.16 25.03 31.18
CA PRO A 242 6.45 23.60 31.29
C PRO A 242 6.47 23.12 32.74
N VAL A 243 5.84 21.97 33.00
CA VAL A 243 5.86 21.30 34.29
C VAL A 243 6.59 19.97 34.14
N PRO A 244 7.79 19.84 34.73
CA PRO A 244 8.65 18.67 34.53
C PRO A 244 8.15 17.45 35.30
N TYR A 245 8.60 16.27 34.89
CA TYR A 245 8.35 15.00 35.59
C TYR A 245 6.87 14.70 35.86
N THR A 246 6.00 15.20 34.98
CA THR A 246 4.57 15.06 35.11
C THR A 246 4.15 13.67 34.65
N PRO A 247 3.48 12.86 35.50
CA PRO A 247 3.00 11.55 35.11
C PRO A 247 1.82 11.64 34.13
N PHE A 248 1.90 10.92 33.02
CA PHE A 248 0.86 10.84 32.01
C PHE A 248 0.53 9.38 31.67
N SER A 249 -0.64 9.19 31.07
CA SER A 249 -1.06 7.92 30.49
C SER A 249 -1.32 8.08 28.99
N LEU A 250 -1.16 7.00 28.25
CA LEU A 250 -1.43 6.90 26.82
C LEU A 250 -2.35 5.70 26.59
N ILE A 251 -3.38 5.91 25.79
CA ILE A 251 -4.35 4.88 25.40
C ILE A 251 -4.50 4.94 23.88
N ARG A 252 -4.64 3.79 23.23
CA ARG A 252 -5.11 3.71 21.84
C ARG A 252 -6.55 3.23 21.76
N ASP A 253 -7.27 3.70 20.76
CA ASP A 253 -8.57 3.15 20.37
C ASP A 253 -8.43 1.79 19.63
N ALA A 254 -9.56 1.27 19.14
CA ALA A 254 -9.57 0.04 18.34
C ALA A 254 -8.95 0.22 16.95
N GLY A 255 -9.01 1.43 16.41
CA GLY A 255 -8.69 1.73 15.02
C GLY A 255 -9.90 1.59 14.12
N THR A 256 -9.95 2.40 13.07
CA THR A 256 -11.04 2.44 12.10
C THR A 256 -10.49 2.25 10.69
N ALA A 257 -11.18 1.42 9.90
CA ALA A 257 -10.89 1.27 8.49
C ALA A 257 -11.16 2.59 7.74
N ARG A 258 -10.59 2.75 6.54
CA ARG A 258 -10.85 3.92 5.68
C ARG A 258 -12.30 3.93 5.23
N ASN A 259 -12.79 2.79 4.75
CA ASN A 259 -14.20 2.60 4.42
C ASN A 259 -14.99 2.33 5.70
N THR A 260 -15.89 3.25 6.06
CA THR A 260 -16.72 3.14 7.28
C THR A 260 -17.71 1.97 7.23
N SER A 261 -18.02 1.43 6.05
CA SER A 261 -18.87 0.25 5.89
C SER A 261 -18.10 -1.07 6.04
N TYR A 262 -16.77 -1.02 6.09
CA TYR A 262 -15.92 -2.19 6.27
C TYR A 262 -15.55 -2.37 7.74
N THR A 263 -15.96 -3.49 8.32
CA THR A 263 -15.61 -3.85 9.70
C THR A 263 -14.28 -4.60 9.71
N PHE A 264 -13.21 -3.92 10.11
CA PHE A 264 -11.93 -4.59 10.38
C PHE A 264 -12.01 -5.39 11.69
N THR A 265 -11.65 -6.68 11.64
CA THR A 265 -11.67 -7.61 12.78
C THR A 265 -10.28 -8.11 13.19
N GLY A 266 -9.22 -7.64 12.53
CA GLY A 266 -7.85 -8.00 12.88
C GLY A 266 -7.33 -7.22 14.10
N SER A 267 -6.07 -7.50 14.48
CA SER A 267 -5.41 -6.81 15.58
C SER A 267 -4.52 -5.66 15.09
N THR A 268 -4.38 -4.65 15.93
CA THR A 268 -3.47 -3.51 15.75
C THR A 268 -2.37 -3.60 16.80
N ASN A 269 -1.17 -4.03 16.39
CA ASN A 269 -0.02 -4.14 17.29
C ASN A 269 0.89 -2.93 17.13
N MET A 270 0.66 -1.90 17.93
CA MET A 270 1.49 -0.70 17.98
C MET A 270 2.54 -0.81 19.08
N MET A 271 3.77 -0.41 18.75
CA MET A 271 4.90 -0.35 19.68
C MET A 271 5.29 1.10 19.93
N LEU A 272 5.52 1.44 21.18
CA LEU A 272 5.89 2.76 21.67
C LEU A 272 7.26 2.68 22.34
N ALA A 273 8.26 3.32 21.78
CA ALA A 273 9.64 3.27 22.27
C ALA A 273 10.09 4.64 22.79
N PRO A 274 10.59 4.74 24.03
CA PRO A 274 11.30 5.93 24.48
C PRO A 274 12.72 6.00 23.86
N PRO A 275 13.40 7.16 23.89
CA PRO A 275 14.78 7.29 23.42
C PRO A 275 15.75 6.36 24.17
N THR A 276 15.46 6.10 25.44
CA THR A 276 16.20 5.20 26.31
C THR A 276 15.23 4.27 27.03
N GLY A 277 15.51 2.96 27.03
CA GLY A 277 14.68 1.94 27.68
C GLY A 277 13.97 1.04 26.67
N SER A 278 13.10 0.16 27.18
CA SER A 278 12.41 -0.86 26.38
C SER A 278 11.14 -0.32 25.73
N ALA A 279 10.89 -0.73 24.48
CA ALA A 279 9.62 -0.49 23.81
C ALA A 279 8.46 -1.19 24.50
N GLN A 280 7.30 -0.53 24.54
CA GLN A 280 6.07 -1.02 25.14
C GLN A 280 5.00 -1.24 24.07
N GLN A 281 4.24 -2.33 24.19
CA GLN A 281 3.19 -2.67 23.24
C GLN A 281 1.82 -2.20 23.73
N PHE A 282 1.01 -1.63 22.84
CA PHE A 282 -0.43 -1.53 23.07
C PHE A 282 -1.13 -2.86 22.75
N TYR A 283 -1.22 -3.75 23.75
CA TYR A 283 -1.71 -5.13 23.57
C TYR A 283 -3.13 -5.24 23.00
N TYR A 284 -4.05 -4.42 23.49
CA TYR A 284 -5.44 -4.38 23.02
C TYR A 284 -5.98 -2.94 23.05
N ASN A 285 -7.16 -2.72 22.47
CA ASN A 285 -7.80 -1.41 22.49
C ASN A 285 -8.17 -1.00 23.91
N GLY A 286 -7.86 0.23 24.32
CA GLY A 286 -8.02 0.64 25.71
C GLY A 286 -6.89 0.18 26.65
N TYR A 287 -5.83 -0.45 26.12
CA TYR A 287 -4.63 -0.72 26.91
C TYR A 287 -3.91 0.58 27.27
N THR A 288 -3.64 0.79 28.56
CA THR A 288 -3.02 2.02 29.06
C THR A 288 -1.54 1.80 29.32
N ILE A 289 -0.71 2.67 28.74
CA ILE A 289 0.73 2.78 29.00
C ILE A 289 0.93 4.05 29.81
N TYR A 290 1.75 4.00 30.86
CA TYR A 290 2.06 5.15 31.70
C TYR A 290 3.51 5.58 31.51
N GLY A 291 3.78 6.86 31.73
CA GLY A 291 5.11 7.45 31.71
C GLY A 291 5.16 8.77 32.46
N ALA A 292 6.31 9.44 32.44
CA ALA A 292 6.49 10.78 32.97
C ALA A 292 7.26 11.65 31.97
N THR A 293 7.01 12.95 31.98
CA THR A 293 7.81 13.92 31.21
C THR A 293 9.21 14.09 31.81
N GLY A 294 10.16 14.62 31.04
CA GLY A 294 11.50 14.95 31.50
C GLY A 294 11.57 16.29 32.23
N ALA A 295 12.80 16.74 32.48
CA ALA A 295 13.12 18.00 33.16
C ALA A 295 12.61 19.26 32.43
N ASP A 296 12.33 19.16 31.12
CA ASP A 296 11.81 20.25 30.30
C ASP A 296 10.28 20.21 30.15
N GLY A 297 9.60 19.30 30.84
CA GLY A 297 8.15 19.09 30.72
C GLY A 297 7.74 18.36 29.45
N THR A 298 8.68 17.74 28.71
CA THR A 298 8.37 16.97 27.51
C THR A 298 8.72 15.48 27.62
N ALA A 299 8.03 14.62 26.88
CA ALA A 299 8.45 13.25 26.62
C ALA A 299 8.40 12.97 25.12
N VAL A 300 9.53 12.56 24.55
CA VAL A 300 9.62 12.14 23.15
C VAL A 300 9.47 10.63 23.10
N LEU A 301 8.65 10.12 22.19
CA LEU A 301 8.44 8.68 21.98
C LEU A 301 8.44 8.37 20.49
N THR A 302 8.75 7.14 20.11
CA THR A 302 8.65 6.66 18.74
C THR A 302 7.54 5.62 18.66
N LEU A 303 6.51 5.90 17.86
CA LEU A 303 5.43 4.97 17.58
C LEU A 303 5.71 4.21 16.29
N THR A 304 5.54 2.89 16.30
CA THR A 304 5.66 2.02 15.12
C THR A 304 4.53 1.02 15.07
N GLN A 305 4.22 0.53 13.87
CA GLN A 305 3.23 -0.52 13.66
C GLN A 305 3.66 -1.44 12.51
N ALA A 306 4.69 -2.25 12.77
CA ALA A 306 5.21 -3.21 11.80
C ALA A 306 4.09 -4.14 11.29
N ALA A 307 4.00 -4.30 9.97
CA ALA A 307 2.93 -5.05 9.30
C ALA A 307 1.50 -4.60 9.70
N GLY A 308 1.35 -3.31 10.05
CA GLY A 308 0.07 -2.71 10.37
C GLY A 308 -0.95 -2.85 9.24
N PRO A 309 -2.25 -3.06 9.56
CA PRO A 309 -3.29 -3.39 8.59
C PRO A 309 -3.83 -2.20 7.80
N GLY A 310 -3.35 -0.97 8.03
CA GLY A 310 -3.88 0.22 7.37
C GLY A 310 -5.15 0.79 8.01
N VAL A 311 -5.18 0.96 9.33
CA VAL A 311 -6.32 1.60 10.04
C VAL A 311 -5.92 2.94 10.65
N LYS A 312 -6.90 3.82 10.86
CA LYS A 312 -6.75 5.08 11.59
C LYS A 312 -6.99 4.84 13.07
N ASN A 313 -5.97 5.05 13.88
CA ASN A 313 -6.03 5.00 15.33
C ASN A 313 -6.01 6.40 15.92
N VAL A 314 -6.57 6.53 17.12
CA VAL A 314 -6.43 7.74 17.94
C VAL A 314 -5.65 7.37 19.19
N ILE A 315 -4.51 8.03 19.38
CA ILE A 315 -3.73 7.95 20.61
C ILE A 315 -4.17 9.10 21.50
N THR A 316 -4.60 8.79 22.71
CA THR A 316 -5.04 9.78 23.70
C THR A 316 -4.06 9.80 24.85
N ALA A 317 -3.43 10.94 25.08
CA ALA A 317 -2.67 11.24 26.29
C ALA A 317 -3.58 11.86 27.36
N ALA A 318 -3.36 11.51 28.62
CA ALA A 318 -4.05 12.12 29.76
C ALA A 318 -3.09 12.37 30.91
N LEU A 319 -3.34 13.40 31.72
CA LEU A 319 -2.64 13.55 33.00
C LEU A 319 -3.06 12.43 33.94
N THR A 320 -2.11 11.75 34.58
CA THR A 320 -2.43 10.60 35.46
C THR A 320 -3.24 11.04 36.68
N ASP A 321 -2.90 12.20 37.25
CA ASP A 321 -3.57 12.76 38.43
C ASP A 321 -4.89 13.47 38.12
N MET A 322 -5.09 13.89 36.87
CA MET A 322 -6.30 14.56 36.38
C MET A 322 -6.73 13.96 35.04
N PRO A 323 -7.27 12.73 35.01
CA PRO A 323 -7.48 11.97 33.78
C PRO A 323 -8.49 12.58 32.81
N THR A 324 -9.22 13.62 33.21
CA THR A 324 -10.11 14.41 32.34
C THR A 324 -9.35 15.41 31.46
N VAL A 325 -8.12 15.78 31.84
CA VAL A 325 -7.23 16.63 31.04
C VAL A 325 -6.54 15.74 30.01
N THR A 326 -6.98 15.84 28.75
CA THR A 326 -6.57 14.94 27.67
C THR A 326 -6.13 15.67 26.41
N SER A 327 -5.33 14.99 25.59
CA SER A 327 -4.96 15.41 24.24
C SER A 327 -4.94 14.19 23.32
N ALA A 328 -5.49 14.32 22.12
CA ALA A 328 -5.64 13.21 21.19
C ALA A 328 -4.92 13.49 19.88
N LEU A 329 -4.23 12.47 19.35
CA LEU A 329 -3.54 12.52 18.07
C LEU A 329 -4.00 11.34 17.20
N PRO A 330 -4.73 11.60 16.10
CA PRO A 330 -5.03 10.58 15.11
C PRO A 330 -3.80 10.23 14.29
N VAL A 331 -3.53 8.93 14.14
CA VAL A 331 -2.37 8.38 13.42
C VAL A 331 -2.80 7.26 12.48
N VAL A 332 -2.10 7.11 11.35
CA VAL A 332 -2.32 6.07 10.35
C VAL A 332 -0.97 5.50 9.92
N PHE A 333 -0.80 4.19 10.11
CA PHE A 333 0.24 3.43 9.42
C PHE A 333 -0.38 2.73 8.22
N THR A 334 -0.09 3.23 7.02
CA THR A 334 -0.61 2.69 5.76
C THR A 334 -0.06 1.30 5.46
N THR A 335 -0.84 0.43 4.81
CA THR A 335 -0.42 -0.92 4.38
C THR A 335 -0.13 -0.98 2.88
N VAL A 336 0.89 -1.75 2.47
CA VAL A 336 1.23 -1.96 1.05
C VAL A 336 0.14 -2.74 0.31
N THR A 337 -0.65 -3.56 1.02
CA THR A 337 -1.67 -4.45 0.44
C THR A 337 -2.99 -3.76 0.10
N SER A 338 -3.06 -2.44 0.25
CA SER A 338 -4.20 -1.60 -0.12
C SER A 338 -3.70 -0.41 -0.93
N PRO A 339 -4.43 0.04 -1.97
CA PRO A 339 -4.09 1.24 -2.71
C PRO A 339 -4.39 2.51 -1.91
N ASP A 340 -3.70 3.62 -2.22
CA ASP A 340 -4.07 4.94 -1.69
C ASP A 340 -5.27 5.51 -2.48
N SER A 341 -6.41 4.85 -2.35
CA SER A 341 -7.66 5.19 -3.05
C SER A 341 -8.76 5.50 -2.04
N PRO A 342 -9.60 6.52 -2.27
CA PRO A 342 -10.80 6.75 -1.47
C PRO A 342 -11.79 5.58 -1.48
N GLN A 343 -11.70 4.68 -2.48
CA GLN A 343 -12.56 3.51 -2.61
C GLN A 343 -11.99 2.26 -1.91
N ALA A 344 -10.80 2.34 -1.32
CA ALA A 344 -10.17 1.27 -0.55
C ALA A 344 -10.83 1.10 0.82
N ASN A 345 -10.84 -0.13 1.31
CA ASN A 345 -11.27 -0.44 2.66
C ASN A 345 -10.27 0.06 3.70
N MET A 346 -8.97 -0.10 3.45
CA MET A 346 -7.91 0.28 4.36
C MET A 346 -7.14 1.51 3.87
N TYR A 347 -6.40 2.16 4.76
CA TYR A 347 -5.43 3.19 4.39
C TYR A 347 -4.19 2.51 3.80
N GLY A 348 -3.99 2.74 2.50
CA GLY A 348 -3.02 2.01 1.69
C GLY A 348 -1.84 2.85 1.21
N HIS A 349 -0.79 2.17 0.75
CA HIS A 349 0.30 2.77 -0.01
C HIS A 349 0.81 1.85 -1.15
N MET A 350 -0.04 0.94 -1.65
CA MET A 350 0.30 0.10 -2.81
C MET A 350 0.84 0.99 -3.95
N PRO A 351 1.98 0.63 -4.56
CA PRO A 351 2.51 1.41 -5.67
C PRO A 351 1.54 1.40 -6.86
N GLU A 352 1.27 2.56 -7.46
CA GLU A 352 0.38 2.67 -8.63
C GLU A 352 0.94 1.94 -9.87
N THR A 353 2.26 1.85 -9.97
CA THR A 353 2.98 1.13 -11.01
C THR A 353 4.21 0.41 -10.46
N PHE A 354 4.59 -0.70 -11.08
CA PHE A 354 5.81 -1.45 -10.74
C PHE A 354 6.37 -2.13 -12.00
N ILE A 355 7.66 -2.48 -11.96
CA ILE A 355 8.40 -3.02 -13.12
C ILE A 355 9.00 -4.38 -12.72
N ALA A 356 8.85 -5.37 -13.59
CA ALA A 356 9.54 -6.65 -13.45
C ALA A 356 10.91 -6.65 -14.16
N SER A 357 11.74 -7.65 -13.88
CA SER A 357 13.10 -7.82 -14.40
C SER A 357 13.20 -7.98 -15.92
N ASN A 358 12.07 -8.19 -16.61
CA ASN A 358 11.98 -8.21 -18.07
C ASN A 358 11.49 -6.86 -18.66
N ASP A 359 11.56 -5.78 -17.87
CA ASP A 359 11.12 -4.42 -18.21
C ASP A 359 9.61 -4.27 -18.45
N ALA A 360 8.80 -5.30 -18.13
CA ALA A 360 7.36 -5.18 -18.15
C ALA A 360 6.91 -4.22 -17.04
N GLU A 361 6.24 -3.14 -17.43
CA GLU A 361 5.69 -2.14 -16.50
C GLU A 361 4.19 -2.37 -16.32
N PHE A 362 3.78 -2.60 -15.08
CA PHE A 362 2.40 -2.92 -14.70
C PHE A 362 1.76 -1.72 -14.01
N LYS A 363 0.44 -1.60 -14.17
CA LYS A 363 -0.40 -0.83 -13.24
C LYS A 363 -0.79 -1.74 -12.09
N ARG A 364 -1.00 -1.16 -10.90
CA ARG A 364 -1.70 -1.89 -9.84
C ARG A 364 -3.06 -2.41 -10.33
N PRO A 365 -3.53 -3.54 -9.82
CA PRO A 365 -4.92 -3.94 -10.03
C PRO A 365 -5.86 -2.86 -9.52
N LEU A 366 -6.99 -2.68 -10.20
CA LEU A 366 -8.10 -1.86 -9.73
C LEU A 366 -8.86 -2.61 -8.63
N LEU A 367 -9.41 -1.88 -7.68
CA LEU A 367 -10.42 -2.40 -6.77
C LEU A 367 -11.72 -2.69 -7.54
N TYR A 368 -12.55 -3.60 -7.03
CA TYR A 368 -13.83 -3.92 -7.66
C TYR A 368 -14.74 -2.69 -7.79
N SER A 369 -14.67 -1.78 -6.81
CA SER A 369 -15.38 -0.50 -6.79
C SER A 369 -14.83 0.55 -7.78
N GLU A 370 -13.61 0.39 -8.26
CA GLU A 370 -12.96 1.29 -9.23
C GLU A 370 -13.30 0.92 -10.69
N LEU A 371 -13.89 -0.24 -10.94
CA LEU A 371 -14.22 -0.69 -12.30
C LEU A 371 -15.33 0.13 -12.93
N ALA A 372 -15.15 0.49 -14.21
CA ALA A 372 -16.17 1.16 -15.00
C ALA A 372 -17.39 0.25 -15.33
N SER A 373 -17.19 -1.08 -15.34
CA SER A 373 -18.23 -2.07 -15.58
C SER A 373 -17.94 -3.35 -14.79
N THR A 374 -18.98 -3.96 -14.25
CA THR A 374 -18.90 -5.24 -13.50
C THR A 374 -19.37 -6.44 -14.33
N LEU A 375 -19.68 -6.24 -15.61
CA LEU A 375 -20.02 -7.34 -16.53
C LEU A 375 -18.84 -8.30 -16.67
N GLY A 376 -19.10 -9.60 -16.51
CA GLY A 376 -18.06 -10.65 -16.59
C GLY A 376 -17.09 -10.70 -15.41
N VAL A 377 -17.29 -9.88 -14.38
CA VAL A 377 -16.41 -9.76 -13.20
C VAL A 377 -17.17 -10.14 -11.92
N LYS A 378 -16.47 -10.72 -10.94
CA LYS A 378 -16.95 -10.91 -9.57
C LYS A 378 -16.04 -10.20 -8.58
N SER A 379 -16.61 -9.79 -7.45
CA SER A 379 -15.85 -9.30 -6.30
C SER A 379 -15.29 -10.47 -5.51
N TYR A 380 -14.04 -10.37 -5.08
CA TYR A 380 -13.38 -11.34 -4.20
C TYR A 380 -12.59 -10.64 -3.10
N ALA A 381 -12.85 -11.03 -1.85
CA ALA A 381 -12.19 -10.44 -0.69
C ALA A 381 -10.80 -11.05 -0.47
N ASP A 382 -9.76 -10.22 -0.59
CA ASP A 382 -8.38 -10.58 -0.29
C ASP A 382 -7.63 -9.36 0.26
N THR A 383 -6.66 -9.59 1.14
CA THR A 383 -5.85 -8.52 1.77
C THR A 383 -6.65 -7.34 2.35
N ASN A 384 -7.82 -7.61 2.93
CA ASN A 384 -8.82 -6.63 3.43
C ASN A 384 -9.48 -5.75 2.36
N GLU A 385 -9.22 -5.99 1.09
CA GLU A 385 -9.80 -5.29 -0.05
C GLU A 385 -10.73 -6.22 -0.85
N ASN A 386 -11.55 -5.60 -1.70
CA ASN A 386 -12.39 -6.32 -2.66
C ASN A 386 -11.80 -6.18 -4.07
N TRP A 387 -11.20 -7.25 -4.55
CA TRP A 387 -10.52 -7.30 -5.85
C TRP A 387 -11.43 -7.89 -6.93
N PRO A 388 -11.38 -7.39 -8.17
CA PRO A 388 -12.10 -7.96 -9.28
C PRO A 388 -11.42 -9.23 -9.78
N ILE A 389 -12.19 -10.30 -9.91
CA ILE A 389 -11.81 -11.51 -10.62
C ILE A 389 -12.65 -11.64 -11.88
N VAL A 390 -12.01 -11.92 -13.01
CA VAL A 390 -12.63 -11.91 -14.34
C VAL A 390 -12.68 -13.31 -14.94
N ASN A 391 -13.71 -13.56 -15.73
CA ASN A 391 -13.84 -14.70 -16.62
C ASN A 391 -14.29 -14.20 -18.00
N ASN A 392 -14.05 -14.98 -19.06
CA ASN A 392 -14.47 -14.66 -20.43
C ASN A 392 -13.97 -13.28 -20.92
N PHE A 393 -12.79 -12.85 -20.45
CA PHE A 393 -12.18 -11.55 -20.76
C PHE A 393 -11.96 -11.35 -22.28
N ASP A 394 -11.81 -12.44 -23.02
CA ASP A 394 -11.60 -12.51 -24.47
C ASP A 394 -12.85 -12.21 -25.30
N THR A 395 -14.05 -12.45 -24.77
CA THR A 395 -15.31 -12.31 -25.54
C THR A 395 -15.90 -10.90 -25.50
N GLY A 396 -15.56 -10.11 -24.48
CA GLY A 396 -16.16 -8.80 -24.24
C GLY A 396 -15.22 -7.73 -23.70
N ASN A 397 -13.89 -7.99 -23.64
CA ASN A 397 -12.91 -7.14 -22.97
C ASN A 397 -13.34 -6.80 -21.52
N TYR A 398 -13.88 -7.80 -20.81
CA TYR A 398 -14.30 -7.65 -19.42
C TYR A 398 -13.09 -7.47 -18.50
N GLY A 399 -13.30 -6.84 -17.35
CA GLY A 399 -12.26 -6.59 -16.35
C GLY A 399 -11.75 -5.15 -16.34
N ALA A 400 -10.50 -4.99 -15.91
CA ALA A 400 -9.81 -3.71 -15.76
C ALA A 400 -9.13 -3.22 -17.06
N CYS A 401 -8.82 -4.11 -18.00
CA CYS A 401 -8.21 -3.76 -19.27
C CYS A 401 -8.54 -4.75 -20.40
N SER A 402 -8.29 -4.33 -21.65
CA SER A 402 -8.40 -5.17 -22.83
C SER A 402 -7.33 -6.26 -22.86
N ILE A 403 -7.58 -7.31 -23.63
CA ILE A 403 -6.67 -8.46 -23.76
C ILE A 403 -5.24 -8.08 -24.17
N ASN A 404 -5.08 -7.16 -25.12
CA ASN A 404 -3.77 -6.69 -25.56
C ASN A 404 -3.05 -5.86 -24.49
N GLN A 405 -3.75 -5.32 -23.49
CA GLN A 405 -3.15 -4.63 -22.35
C GLN A 405 -2.88 -5.55 -21.16
N MET A 406 -3.37 -6.79 -21.16
CA MET A 406 -2.98 -7.76 -20.15
C MET A 406 -1.51 -8.17 -20.29
N ALA A 407 -0.87 -8.42 -19.15
CA ALA A 407 0.46 -9.00 -19.09
C ALA A 407 0.52 -10.40 -19.69
N THR A 408 1.59 -10.75 -20.39
CA THR A 408 1.82 -12.12 -20.88
C THR A 408 2.24 -13.06 -19.75
N LEU A 409 2.20 -14.37 -19.98
CA LEU A 409 2.71 -15.34 -19.01
C LEU A 409 4.19 -15.09 -18.70
N ALA A 410 5.00 -14.72 -19.70
CA ALA A 410 6.41 -14.41 -19.51
C ALA A 410 6.61 -13.19 -18.59
N ASP A 411 5.78 -12.15 -18.72
CA ASP A 411 5.79 -10.98 -17.84
C ASP A 411 5.44 -11.36 -16.40
N LEU A 412 4.40 -12.18 -16.20
CA LEU A 412 3.98 -12.62 -14.87
C LEU A 412 4.99 -13.60 -14.25
N GLN A 413 5.69 -14.42 -15.05
CA GLN A 413 6.78 -15.27 -14.59
C GLN A 413 8.00 -14.45 -14.16
N ALA A 414 8.31 -13.36 -14.87
CA ALA A 414 9.35 -12.42 -14.46
C ALA A 414 8.99 -11.77 -13.12
N LEU A 415 7.75 -11.29 -12.98
CA LEU A 415 7.24 -10.72 -11.73
C LEU A 415 7.32 -11.72 -10.56
N TYR A 416 6.96 -12.98 -10.78
CA TYR A 416 7.10 -14.03 -9.76
C TYR A 416 8.56 -14.29 -9.38
N ARG A 417 9.48 -14.30 -10.36
CA ARG A 417 10.91 -14.52 -10.11
C ARG A 417 11.52 -13.41 -9.24
N ASP A 418 11.06 -12.17 -9.43
CA ASP A 418 11.51 -11.03 -8.64
C ASP A 418 10.94 -11.06 -7.21
N HIS A 419 9.74 -11.63 -7.05
CA HIS A 419 9.01 -11.70 -5.79
C HIS A 419 8.44 -13.11 -5.51
N PRO A 420 9.31 -14.12 -5.30
CA PRO A 420 8.89 -15.52 -5.23
C PRO A 420 8.10 -15.84 -3.96
N SER A 421 7.39 -16.98 -3.99
CA SER A 421 6.68 -17.52 -2.81
C SER A 421 5.66 -16.56 -2.18
N GLY A 422 4.90 -15.84 -3.02
CA GLY A 422 3.85 -14.92 -2.58
C GLY A 422 4.34 -13.57 -2.08
N LYS A 423 5.65 -13.29 -2.15
CA LYS A 423 6.24 -12.00 -1.78
C LYS A 423 5.69 -10.81 -2.56
N VAL A 424 5.07 -11.03 -3.72
CA VAL A 424 4.29 -9.99 -4.41
C VAL A 424 3.27 -9.31 -3.49
N THR A 425 2.76 -10.01 -2.46
CA THR A 425 1.85 -9.45 -1.45
C THR A 425 2.57 -8.48 -0.51
N THR A 426 3.75 -8.84 -0.01
CA THR A 426 4.48 -8.04 1.00
C THR A 426 5.34 -6.95 0.37
N ASP A 427 5.81 -7.15 -0.86
CA ASP A 427 6.76 -6.27 -1.52
C ASP A 427 6.02 -5.17 -2.31
N ILE A 428 4.92 -5.54 -2.98
CA ILE A 428 4.16 -4.64 -3.88
C ILE A 428 2.63 -4.71 -3.68
N GLY A 429 2.14 -5.46 -2.69
CA GLY A 429 0.73 -5.42 -2.28
C GLY A 429 -0.24 -6.30 -3.07
N LEU A 430 0.20 -7.06 -4.07
CA LEU A 430 -0.71 -7.81 -4.94
C LEU A 430 -1.41 -8.96 -4.19
N PRO A 431 -2.72 -9.19 -4.43
CA PRO A 431 -3.44 -10.32 -3.86
C PRO A 431 -3.03 -11.65 -4.51
N VAL A 432 -3.01 -12.73 -3.72
CA VAL A 432 -2.52 -14.06 -4.16
C VAL A 432 -3.46 -15.22 -3.85
N LYS A 433 -4.64 -15.00 -3.27
CA LYS A 433 -5.62 -16.08 -3.03
C LYS A 433 -6.25 -16.65 -4.31
N LYS A 434 -6.07 -15.98 -5.45
CA LYS A 434 -6.47 -16.44 -6.79
C LYS A 434 -5.29 -16.35 -7.73
N LYS A 435 -5.37 -17.14 -8.81
CA LYS A 435 -4.41 -17.10 -9.92
C LYS A 435 -4.60 -15.81 -10.72
N TRP A 436 -3.67 -15.55 -11.62
CA TRP A 436 -3.64 -14.40 -12.51
C TRP A 436 -3.73 -14.85 -13.97
N TRP A 437 -4.66 -14.27 -14.73
CA TRP A 437 -4.77 -14.51 -16.17
C TRP A 437 -3.62 -13.84 -16.92
N ALA A 438 -3.09 -14.55 -17.91
CA ALA A 438 -2.18 -13.98 -18.90
C ALA A 438 -2.95 -13.59 -20.17
N GLY A 439 -2.45 -12.54 -20.83
CA GLY A 439 -3.03 -12.01 -22.07
C GLY A 439 -2.66 -12.79 -23.33
N ASP A 440 -1.77 -13.79 -23.25
CA ASP A 440 -1.36 -14.65 -24.36
C ASP A 440 -1.94 -16.07 -24.21
N SER A 441 -2.08 -16.75 -25.36
CA SER A 441 -2.76 -18.05 -25.45
C SER A 441 -1.88 -19.15 -26.01
N ARG A 442 -2.26 -20.40 -25.74
CA ARG A 442 -1.76 -21.59 -26.46
C ARG A 442 -2.86 -22.18 -27.30
N LEU A 443 -2.50 -22.60 -28.51
CA LEU A 443 -3.39 -23.36 -29.36
C LEU A 443 -3.26 -24.87 -29.04
N GLN A 444 -4.38 -25.51 -28.72
CA GLN A 444 -4.47 -26.97 -28.61
C GLN A 444 -5.52 -27.49 -29.60
N GLY A 445 -5.04 -28.05 -30.72
CA GLY A 445 -5.90 -28.40 -31.85
C GLY A 445 -6.49 -27.14 -32.50
N GLN A 446 -7.80 -26.93 -32.37
CA GLN A 446 -8.51 -25.73 -32.84
C GLN A 446 -9.12 -24.91 -31.68
N THR A 447 -8.72 -25.21 -30.44
CA THR A 447 -9.20 -24.54 -29.24
C THR A 447 -8.11 -23.64 -28.67
N ILE A 448 -8.48 -22.39 -28.38
CA ILE A 448 -7.62 -21.45 -27.65
C ILE A 448 -7.68 -21.79 -26.16
N ASN A 449 -6.51 -22.05 -25.59
CA ASN A 449 -6.33 -22.16 -24.15
C ASN A 449 -5.63 -20.91 -23.61
N TRP A 450 -6.31 -20.18 -22.76
CA TRP A 450 -5.76 -19.02 -22.06
C TRP A 450 -4.82 -19.46 -20.95
N GLN A 451 -3.67 -18.80 -20.86
CA GLN A 451 -2.64 -19.12 -19.87
C GLN A 451 -2.91 -18.39 -18.55
N TYR A 452 -2.41 -18.93 -17.45
CA TYR A 452 -2.48 -18.31 -16.13
C TYR A 452 -1.26 -18.68 -15.29
N ILE A 453 -1.03 -17.95 -14.21
CA ILE A 453 -0.04 -18.29 -13.18
C ILE A 453 -0.58 -18.04 -11.77
N ASP A 454 -0.20 -18.89 -10.83
CA ASP A 454 -0.38 -18.64 -9.40
C ASP A 454 0.87 -17.91 -8.86
N LEU A 455 0.75 -16.60 -8.57
CA LEU A 455 1.88 -15.81 -8.04
C LEU A 455 2.25 -16.17 -6.58
N ASN A 456 1.46 -16.99 -5.89
CA ASN A 456 1.85 -17.53 -4.59
C ASN A 456 2.87 -18.68 -4.76
N THR A 457 2.62 -19.57 -5.72
CA THR A 457 3.38 -20.83 -5.87
C THR A 457 4.33 -20.86 -7.07
N GLY A 458 4.13 -19.98 -8.06
CA GLY A 458 4.84 -19.95 -9.33
C GLY A 458 4.30 -20.94 -10.36
N VAL A 459 3.25 -21.70 -10.03
CA VAL A 459 2.69 -22.72 -10.92
C VAL A 459 1.85 -22.06 -12.02
N ASP A 460 2.25 -22.27 -13.27
CA ASP A 460 1.50 -21.86 -14.45
C ASP A 460 0.70 -23.01 -15.08
N GLY A 461 -0.23 -22.65 -15.97
CA GLY A 461 -1.03 -23.59 -16.72
C GLY A 461 -1.81 -22.90 -17.83
N SER A 462 -2.61 -23.68 -18.56
CA SER A 462 -3.48 -23.17 -19.63
C SER A 462 -4.80 -23.92 -19.65
N MET A 463 -5.90 -23.25 -20.01
CA MET A 463 -7.21 -23.90 -20.14
C MET A 463 -8.15 -23.20 -21.13
N SER A 464 -9.15 -23.94 -21.65
CA SER A 464 -10.13 -23.37 -22.57
C SER A 464 -10.95 -22.25 -21.93
N GLY A 465 -11.21 -21.17 -22.68
CA GLY A 465 -11.88 -19.94 -22.21
C GLY A 465 -13.36 -20.05 -21.80
N THR A 466 -13.93 -21.24 -21.73
CA THR A 466 -15.36 -21.46 -21.45
C THR A 466 -15.52 -22.65 -20.49
N PRO A 467 -16.39 -22.57 -19.46
CA PRO A 467 -16.53 -21.54 -18.43
C PRO A 467 -16.21 -22.06 -17.00
N GLY A 468 -15.82 -21.18 -16.07
CA GLY A 468 -15.88 -21.46 -14.62
C GLY A 468 -14.76 -20.90 -13.73
N ASN A 469 -13.63 -20.47 -14.30
CA ASN A 469 -12.49 -20.00 -13.52
C ASN A 469 -12.41 -18.48 -13.52
N TYR A 470 -12.61 -17.89 -12.35
CA TYR A 470 -12.46 -16.45 -12.13
C TYR A 470 -11.10 -16.20 -11.47
N TYR A 471 -10.23 -15.46 -12.16
CA TYR A 471 -8.86 -15.15 -11.75
C TYR A 471 -8.62 -13.64 -11.84
N TYR A 472 -7.56 -13.17 -11.17
CA TYR A 472 -7.17 -11.76 -11.21
C TYR A 472 -6.65 -11.38 -12.60
N GLN A 473 -6.71 -10.09 -12.92
CA GLN A 473 -6.20 -9.51 -14.16
C GLN A 473 -5.19 -8.42 -13.81
N LEU A 474 -3.99 -8.50 -14.41
CA LEU A 474 -2.97 -7.47 -14.27
C LEU A 474 -2.74 -6.78 -15.62
N CYS A 475 -2.73 -5.45 -15.59
CA CYS A 475 -2.69 -4.63 -16.79
C CYS A 475 -1.30 -3.98 -16.91
N LEU A 476 -0.74 -4.00 -18.11
CA LEU A 476 0.45 -3.24 -18.46
C LEU A 476 0.12 -1.74 -18.53
N THR A 477 1.12 -0.89 -18.29
CA THR A 477 0.96 0.57 -18.44
C THR A 477 0.63 0.97 -19.87
N LYS A 478 1.14 0.20 -20.84
CA LYS A 478 0.90 0.37 -22.28
C LYS A 478 0.36 -0.93 -22.89
N PRO A 479 -0.67 -0.87 -23.75
CA PRO A 479 -1.10 -2.04 -24.50
C PRO A 479 0.03 -2.62 -25.34
N ARG A 480 0.11 -3.96 -25.39
CA ARG A 480 0.90 -4.67 -26.40
C ARG A 480 0.29 -4.32 -27.76
N GLN A 481 1.17 -4.07 -28.73
CA GLN A 481 0.75 -3.77 -30.10
C GLN A 481 1.35 -4.81 -31.03
N MET A 482 0.48 -5.49 -31.75
CA MET A 482 0.83 -6.48 -32.75
C MET A 482 0.56 -5.91 -34.15
N ASN A 483 1.38 -6.29 -35.10
CA ASN A 483 1.20 -5.99 -36.51
C ASN A 483 1.09 -7.31 -37.26
N ILE A 484 0.10 -7.43 -38.13
CA ILE A 484 -0.10 -8.60 -38.99
C ILE A 484 -0.07 -8.18 -40.45
N ALA A 485 0.56 -8.99 -41.28
CA ALA A 485 0.58 -8.83 -42.73
C ALA A 485 0.21 -10.16 -43.39
N LEU A 486 -0.78 -10.15 -44.27
CA LEU A 486 -1.20 -11.26 -45.11
C LEU A 486 -0.70 -11.00 -46.53
N SER A 487 0.08 -11.92 -47.08
CA SER A 487 0.78 -11.75 -48.35
C SER A 487 0.68 -13.00 -49.23
N THR A 488 0.91 -12.81 -50.53
CA THR A 488 0.84 -13.87 -51.54
C THR A 488 1.60 -13.43 -52.79
N ASP A 489 2.28 -14.38 -53.43
CA ASP A 489 3.02 -14.14 -54.68
C ASP A 489 2.12 -14.21 -55.93
N ALA A 490 0.86 -14.65 -55.77
CA ALA A 490 -0.12 -14.75 -56.86
C ALA A 490 -0.94 -13.46 -57.06
N TRP A 491 -0.46 -12.32 -56.54
CA TRP A 491 -1.19 -11.05 -56.55
C TRP A 491 -1.31 -10.46 -57.96
N ASN A 492 -2.53 -10.14 -58.38
CA ASN A 492 -2.81 -9.39 -59.59
C ASN A 492 -3.28 -7.97 -59.23
N ALA A 493 -2.47 -6.97 -59.58
CA ALA A 493 -2.74 -5.56 -59.24
C ALA A 493 -4.03 -5.04 -59.90
N ASP A 494 -4.28 -5.38 -61.17
CA ASP A 494 -5.44 -4.90 -61.93
C ASP A 494 -6.77 -5.41 -61.33
N LYS A 495 -6.77 -6.63 -60.80
CA LYS A 495 -7.94 -7.24 -60.14
C LYS A 495 -7.99 -6.94 -58.63
N SER A 496 -6.92 -6.37 -58.08
CA SER A 496 -6.72 -6.14 -56.65
C SER A 496 -7.05 -7.40 -55.83
N ALA A 497 -6.54 -8.54 -56.29
CA ALA A 497 -6.77 -9.85 -55.69
C ALA A 497 -5.67 -10.84 -56.11
N ALA A 498 -5.48 -11.90 -55.33
CA ALA A 498 -4.70 -13.05 -55.74
C ALA A 498 -5.53 -13.91 -56.70
N VAL A 499 -4.96 -14.35 -57.82
CA VAL A 499 -5.71 -14.99 -58.90
C VAL A 499 -5.14 -16.35 -59.23
N ALA A 500 -6.01 -17.36 -59.28
CA ALA A 500 -5.68 -18.70 -59.77
C ALA A 500 -6.83 -19.23 -60.65
N LYS A 501 -6.61 -20.33 -61.37
CA LYS A 501 -7.70 -21.03 -62.08
C LYS A 501 -8.40 -22.00 -61.13
N LYS A 502 -9.65 -22.34 -61.45
CA LYS A 502 -10.37 -23.45 -60.78
C LYS A 502 -9.51 -24.73 -60.81
N GLY A 503 -9.28 -25.30 -59.62
CA GLY A 503 -8.43 -26.48 -59.42
C GLY A 503 -6.97 -26.20 -59.06
N GLU A 504 -6.52 -24.94 -59.16
CA GLU A 504 -5.21 -24.50 -58.67
C GLU A 504 -5.34 -23.95 -57.23
N THR A 505 -4.19 -23.70 -56.59
CA THR A 505 -4.12 -23.14 -55.23
C THR A 505 -3.40 -21.80 -55.21
N ILE A 506 -3.74 -20.96 -54.24
CA ILE A 506 -3.07 -19.68 -53.99
C ILE A 506 -2.26 -19.81 -52.69
N PRO A 507 -0.92 -19.70 -52.73
CA PRO A 507 -0.11 -19.70 -51.52
C PRO A 507 -0.27 -18.37 -50.77
N MET A 508 -0.48 -18.45 -49.46
CA MET A 508 -0.65 -17.31 -48.56
C MET A 508 0.35 -17.42 -47.42
N THR A 509 0.92 -16.28 -47.03
CA THR A 509 1.84 -16.15 -45.89
C THR A 509 1.32 -15.07 -44.96
N VAL A 510 1.13 -15.42 -43.70
CA VAL A 510 0.89 -14.47 -42.60
C VAL A 510 2.19 -14.22 -41.88
N LYS A 511 2.49 -12.95 -41.61
CA LYS A 511 3.60 -12.53 -40.77
C LYS A 511 3.08 -11.68 -39.61
N VAL A 512 3.43 -12.06 -38.39
CA VAL A 512 3.09 -11.33 -37.16
C VAL A 512 4.37 -10.75 -36.54
N THR A 513 4.34 -9.47 -36.23
CA THR A 513 5.43 -8.74 -35.58
C THR A 513 4.92 -7.90 -34.42
N ASN A 514 5.79 -7.59 -33.46
CA ASN A 514 5.47 -6.63 -32.40
C ASN A 514 5.59 -5.18 -32.92
N ALA A 515 5.35 -4.21 -32.04
CA ALA A 515 5.50 -2.77 -32.35
C ALA A 515 6.90 -2.39 -32.86
N ALA A 516 7.95 -3.09 -32.41
CA ALA A 516 9.32 -2.87 -32.83
C ALA A 516 9.67 -3.56 -34.16
N GLY A 517 8.70 -4.22 -34.81
CA GLY A 517 8.89 -4.97 -36.06
C GLY A 517 9.58 -6.33 -35.89
N GLN A 518 9.77 -6.79 -34.65
CA GLN A 518 10.38 -8.09 -34.37
C GLN A 518 9.34 -9.20 -34.53
N PRO A 519 9.72 -10.37 -35.07
CA PRO A 519 8.80 -11.50 -35.25
C PRO A 519 8.26 -12.00 -33.90
N VAL A 520 6.98 -12.35 -33.86
CA VAL A 520 6.35 -12.94 -32.66
C VAL A 520 6.06 -14.41 -32.91
N SER A 521 6.79 -15.27 -32.20
CA SER A 521 6.59 -16.72 -32.24
C SER A 521 5.34 -17.15 -31.50
N ASN A 522 4.70 -18.24 -31.96
CA ASN A 522 3.50 -18.82 -31.36
C ASN A 522 2.31 -17.86 -31.24
N ALA A 523 2.31 -16.75 -32.00
CA ALA A 523 1.17 -15.86 -32.08
C ALA A 523 -0.02 -16.63 -32.68
N THR A 524 -1.12 -16.71 -31.94
CA THR A 524 -2.32 -17.39 -32.41
C THR A 524 -3.06 -16.49 -33.40
N VAL A 525 -3.22 -16.95 -34.64
CA VAL A 525 -3.89 -16.25 -35.73
C VAL A 525 -5.19 -16.95 -36.09
N LYS A 526 -6.28 -16.17 -36.14
CA LYS A 526 -7.58 -16.57 -36.66
C LYS A 526 -7.64 -16.31 -38.16
N ILE A 527 -7.86 -17.34 -38.96
CA ILE A 527 -8.12 -17.25 -40.39
C ILE A 527 -9.61 -17.40 -40.63
N THR A 528 -10.21 -16.43 -41.32
CA THR A 528 -11.61 -16.46 -41.73
C THR A 528 -11.75 -16.11 -43.21
N ARG A 529 -12.97 -16.27 -43.71
CA ARG A 529 -13.37 -15.80 -45.03
C ARG A 529 -14.53 -14.82 -44.90
N GLY A 530 -14.73 -13.97 -45.91
CA GLY A 530 -16.02 -13.30 -46.09
C GLY A 530 -16.87 -13.93 -47.19
N ASP A 531 -17.87 -13.18 -47.62
CA ASP A 531 -18.79 -13.58 -48.69
C ASP A 531 -18.05 -13.75 -50.01
N ALA A 532 -18.39 -14.81 -50.76
CA ALA A 532 -17.92 -14.97 -52.12
C ALA A 532 -18.81 -14.15 -53.06
N LEU A 533 -18.19 -13.29 -53.87
CA LEU A 533 -18.87 -12.37 -54.76
C LEU A 533 -18.70 -12.77 -56.22
N THR A 534 -19.77 -12.65 -56.99
CA THR A 534 -19.70 -12.67 -58.46
C THR A 534 -18.91 -11.45 -58.98
N ARG A 535 -18.59 -11.39 -60.28
CA ARG A 535 -17.88 -10.23 -60.86
C ARG A 535 -18.70 -8.95 -60.78
N ALA A 536 -20.02 -9.07 -60.78
CA ALA A 536 -20.96 -7.97 -60.56
C ALA A 536 -21.13 -7.58 -59.07
N GLY A 537 -20.45 -8.25 -58.14
CA GLY A 537 -20.48 -7.94 -56.70
C GLY A 537 -21.65 -8.55 -55.93
N SER A 538 -22.40 -9.49 -56.51
CA SER A 538 -23.49 -10.18 -55.80
C SER A 538 -22.95 -11.34 -54.96
N VAL A 539 -23.44 -11.52 -53.74
CA VAL A 539 -23.10 -12.66 -52.88
C VAL A 539 -23.59 -13.97 -53.53
N TYR A 540 -22.73 -14.99 -53.53
CA TYR A 540 -23.01 -16.32 -54.07
C TYR A 540 -22.81 -17.38 -53.00
N THR A 541 -23.82 -18.22 -52.76
CA THR A 541 -23.83 -19.27 -51.70
C THR A 541 -24.41 -20.61 -52.18
N THR A 542 -24.55 -20.80 -53.49
CA THR A 542 -25.24 -21.97 -54.06
C THR A 542 -24.28 -23.14 -54.29
N ASN A 543 -24.74 -24.37 -54.00
CA ASN A 543 -24.04 -25.64 -54.30
C ASN A 543 -22.59 -25.70 -53.80
N ASN A 544 -22.29 -25.05 -52.67
CA ASN A 544 -20.95 -25.02 -52.07
C ASN A 544 -19.87 -24.45 -53.02
N ALA A 545 -20.27 -23.67 -54.04
CA ALA A 545 -19.32 -23.08 -54.99
C ALA A 545 -18.47 -21.98 -54.32
N ASP A 546 -18.99 -21.41 -53.24
CA ASP A 546 -18.32 -20.41 -52.45
C ASP A 546 -17.31 -21.00 -51.48
N ASP A 547 -17.43 -22.25 -51.04
CA ASP A 547 -16.56 -22.93 -50.06
C ASP A 547 -15.07 -22.75 -50.32
N ILE A 548 -14.35 -22.27 -49.31
CA ILE A 548 -12.89 -22.13 -49.32
C ILE A 548 -12.28 -23.31 -48.58
N THR A 549 -11.30 -23.98 -49.18
CA THR A 549 -10.49 -25.00 -48.50
C THR A 549 -9.08 -24.49 -48.30
N LEU A 550 -8.61 -24.52 -47.05
CA LEU A 550 -7.24 -24.26 -46.66
C LEU A 550 -6.45 -25.58 -46.63
N SER A 551 -5.21 -25.57 -47.09
CA SER A 551 -4.30 -26.74 -47.14
C SER A 551 -2.85 -26.32 -46.90
N ASN A 552 -1.92 -27.25 -46.72
CA ASN A 552 -0.49 -26.96 -46.49
C ASN A 552 -0.28 -25.98 -45.31
N ILE A 553 -1.03 -26.16 -44.22
CA ILE A 553 -1.03 -25.23 -43.09
C ILE A 553 0.18 -25.53 -42.22
N GLN A 554 1.17 -24.64 -42.22
CA GLN A 554 2.39 -24.76 -41.44
C GLN A 554 2.55 -23.56 -40.51
N PRO A 555 3.04 -23.75 -39.27
CA PRO A 555 3.49 -25.01 -38.65
C PRO A 555 2.38 -25.90 -38.05
N SER A 556 1.12 -25.46 -38.01
CA SER A 556 0.08 -26.12 -37.19
C SER A 556 -0.45 -27.48 -37.71
N GLY A 557 -0.13 -27.88 -38.95
CA GLY A 557 -0.41 -29.22 -39.49
C GLY A 557 -1.90 -29.60 -39.56
N THR A 558 -2.79 -28.61 -39.67
CA THR A 558 -4.25 -28.79 -39.55
C THR A 558 -4.96 -28.90 -40.90
N ASP A 559 -4.30 -29.46 -41.91
CA ASP A 559 -4.77 -29.52 -43.29
C ASP A 559 -5.42 -30.86 -43.69
N PRO A 560 -6.45 -30.83 -44.58
CA PRO A 560 -7.16 -29.65 -45.08
C PRO A 560 -8.22 -29.13 -44.09
N TYR A 561 -8.50 -27.81 -44.13
CA TYR A 561 -9.54 -27.16 -43.32
C TYR A 561 -10.59 -26.48 -44.21
N LEU A 562 -11.88 -26.78 -44.00
CA LEU A 562 -12.98 -26.24 -44.79
C LEU A 562 -13.62 -25.01 -44.12
N LEU A 563 -13.56 -23.87 -44.81
CA LEU A 563 -14.31 -22.65 -44.52
C LEU A 563 -15.57 -22.59 -45.38
N GLY A 564 -16.55 -23.45 -45.07
CA GLY A 564 -17.81 -23.58 -45.82
C GLY A 564 -18.87 -22.52 -45.49
N THR A 565 -18.67 -21.72 -44.45
CA THR A 565 -19.52 -20.55 -44.15
C THR A 565 -18.64 -19.40 -43.64
N VAL A 566 -19.18 -18.18 -43.60
CA VAL A 566 -18.49 -17.00 -43.06
C VAL A 566 -18.23 -17.07 -41.55
N ASP A 567 -19.01 -17.89 -40.82
CA ASP A 567 -18.84 -18.10 -39.37
C ASP A 567 -17.76 -19.14 -39.03
N LYS A 568 -17.32 -19.92 -40.02
CA LYS A 568 -16.22 -20.87 -39.84
C LYS A 568 -14.89 -20.13 -39.82
N TYR A 569 -14.00 -20.60 -38.96
CA TYR A 569 -12.66 -20.04 -38.80
C TYR A 569 -11.70 -21.14 -38.41
N MET A 570 -10.42 -20.92 -38.73
CA MET A 570 -9.33 -21.79 -38.32
C MET A 570 -8.37 -20.99 -37.44
N TYR A 571 -7.86 -21.60 -36.38
CA TYR A 571 -6.71 -21.07 -35.66
C TYR A 571 -5.43 -21.77 -36.09
N ALA A 572 -4.35 -21.00 -36.18
CA ALA A 572 -2.99 -21.51 -36.36
C ALA A 572 -2.01 -20.63 -35.58
N GLN A 573 -0.80 -21.12 -35.36
CA GLN A 573 0.25 -20.37 -34.66
C GLN A 573 1.41 -20.06 -35.60
N THR A 574 2.04 -18.92 -35.41
CA THR A 574 3.28 -18.57 -36.12
C THR A 574 4.49 -19.38 -35.63
N ASP A 575 5.44 -19.61 -36.52
CA ASP A 575 6.75 -20.21 -36.22
C ASP A 575 7.68 -19.23 -35.47
N ALA A 576 8.94 -19.63 -35.26
CA ALA A 576 9.94 -18.80 -34.59
C ALA A 576 10.28 -17.49 -35.35
N GLN A 577 9.97 -17.42 -36.65
CA GLN A 577 10.14 -16.26 -37.50
C GLN A 577 8.86 -15.41 -37.59
N GLY A 578 7.86 -15.71 -36.75
CA GLY A 578 6.60 -15.00 -36.72
C GLY A 578 5.76 -15.24 -37.97
N GLN A 579 5.94 -16.36 -38.67
CA GLN A 579 5.26 -16.66 -39.93
C GLN A 579 4.38 -17.91 -39.83
N MET A 580 3.29 -17.92 -40.60
CA MET A 580 2.56 -19.14 -40.91
C MET A 580 2.16 -19.11 -42.39
N THR A 581 2.12 -20.28 -43.02
CA THR A 581 1.78 -20.42 -44.44
C THR A 581 0.60 -21.35 -44.62
N PHE A 582 -0.20 -21.09 -45.65
CA PHE A 582 -1.29 -21.97 -46.08
C PHE A 582 -1.59 -21.77 -47.56
N SER A 583 -2.25 -22.73 -48.17
CA SER A 583 -2.74 -22.67 -49.55
C SER A 583 -4.26 -22.58 -49.56
N VAL A 584 -4.80 -21.66 -50.34
CA VAL A 584 -6.24 -21.45 -50.50
C VAL A 584 -6.69 -22.12 -51.80
N SER A 585 -7.85 -22.77 -51.80
CA SER A 585 -8.49 -23.32 -53.01
C SER A 585 -10.02 -23.16 -52.96
N GLN A 586 -10.66 -23.08 -54.13
CA GLN A 586 -12.11 -22.99 -54.29
C GLN A 586 -12.57 -23.91 -55.42
N ASN A 587 -12.52 -25.22 -55.20
CA ASN A 587 -12.64 -26.23 -56.26
C ASN A 587 -14.03 -26.32 -56.91
N ASN A 588 -15.09 -25.90 -56.23
CA ASN A 588 -16.45 -25.87 -56.77
C ASN A 588 -16.82 -24.51 -57.38
N THR A 589 -15.90 -23.54 -57.41
CA THR A 589 -16.16 -22.16 -57.82
C THR A 589 -16.86 -22.03 -59.17
N MET A 590 -17.67 -20.98 -59.27
CA MET A 590 -18.27 -20.46 -60.50
C MET A 590 -17.49 -19.27 -61.07
N GLY A 591 -16.35 -18.89 -60.48
CA GLY A 591 -15.64 -17.67 -60.82
C GLY A 591 -15.95 -16.57 -59.82
N LEU A 592 -15.53 -16.75 -58.56
CA LEU A 592 -15.90 -15.89 -57.44
C LEU A 592 -14.69 -15.18 -56.84
N LYS A 593 -14.94 -14.02 -56.23
CA LYS A 593 -14.00 -13.22 -55.46
C LYS A 593 -14.35 -13.34 -53.97
N THR A 594 -13.43 -13.86 -53.16
CA THR A 594 -13.66 -14.09 -51.72
C THR A 594 -12.57 -13.42 -50.90
N PRO A 595 -12.89 -12.58 -49.89
CA PRO A 595 -11.88 -12.05 -48.98
C PRO A 595 -11.44 -13.13 -47.98
N ILE A 596 -10.13 -13.28 -47.79
CA ILE A 596 -9.51 -14.08 -46.73
C ILE A 596 -8.92 -13.12 -45.71
N ARG A 597 -9.28 -13.30 -44.44
CA ARG A 597 -8.87 -12.44 -43.32
C ARG A 597 -7.99 -13.21 -42.36
N ALA A 598 -6.94 -12.55 -41.88
CA ALA A 598 -6.12 -13.01 -40.77
C ALA A 598 -6.22 -11.99 -39.63
N THR A 599 -6.44 -12.48 -38.40
CA THR A 599 -6.57 -11.64 -37.20
C THR A 599 -5.78 -12.26 -36.06
N VAL A 600 -4.98 -11.50 -35.33
CA VAL A 600 -4.28 -12.00 -34.14
C VAL A 600 -5.30 -12.19 -33.01
N ALA A 601 -5.30 -13.37 -32.36
CA ALA A 601 -6.33 -13.73 -31.40
C ALA A 601 -6.23 -12.94 -30.08
N ASP A 602 -5.02 -12.59 -29.64
CA ASP A 602 -4.76 -11.78 -28.45
C ASP A 602 -4.61 -10.27 -28.73
N ASP A 603 -4.73 -9.86 -29.99
CA ASP A 603 -4.86 -8.47 -30.42
C ASP A 603 -5.79 -8.38 -31.63
N ILE A 604 -7.10 -8.37 -31.38
CA ILE A 604 -8.12 -8.39 -32.43
C ILE A 604 -8.09 -7.16 -33.35
N SER A 605 -7.38 -6.10 -32.94
CA SER A 605 -7.18 -4.91 -33.77
C SER A 605 -6.15 -5.15 -34.88
N ALA A 606 -5.23 -6.10 -34.68
CA ALA A 606 -4.28 -6.54 -35.68
C ALA A 606 -4.97 -7.52 -36.65
N THR A 607 -5.50 -6.98 -37.75
CA THR A 607 -6.10 -7.75 -38.83
C THR A 607 -5.64 -7.28 -40.20
N ASP A 608 -5.45 -8.23 -41.13
CA ASP A 608 -5.21 -7.95 -42.54
C ASP A 608 -6.08 -8.86 -43.42
N SER A 609 -6.38 -8.42 -44.64
CA SER A 609 -7.29 -9.09 -45.56
C SER A 609 -6.76 -9.03 -46.98
N LYS A 610 -6.88 -10.15 -47.69
CA LYS A 610 -6.59 -10.25 -49.13
C LYS A 610 -7.72 -10.94 -49.84
N ASP A 611 -8.10 -10.41 -50.99
CA ASP A 611 -9.08 -11.06 -51.84
C ASP A 611 -8.41 -12.15 -52.67
N VAL A 612 -9.12 -13.28 -52.82
CA VAL A 612 -8.74 -14.36 -53.73
C VAL A 612 -9.80 -14.53 -54.81
N ILE A 613 -9.36 -14.80 -56.04
CA ILE A 613 -10.22 -15.07 -57.20
C ILE A 613 -9.81 -16.39 -57.82
N PHE A 614 -10.75 -17.33 -57.90
CA PHE A 614 -10.57 -18.57 -58.65
C PHE A 614 -11.38 -18.49 -59.94
N THR A 615 -10.70 -18.25 -61.05
CA THR A 615 -11.32 -18.02 -62.36
C THR A 615 -11.83 -19.32 -63.00
N VAL A 616 -12.90 -19.23 -63.79
CA VAL A 616 -13.46 -20.38 -64.53
C VAL A 616 -13.28 -20.25 -66.05
N LEU A 617 -13.09 -21.39 -66.72
CA LEU A 617 -12.94 -21.44 -68.17
C LEU A 617 -14.23 -21.05 -68.91
N THR A 618 -15.39 -21.26 -68.29
CA THR A 618 -16.72 -21.04 -68.88
C THR A 618 -17.18 -19.58 -68.89
N SER A 619 -16.39 -18.66 -68.33
CA SER A 619 -16.63 -17.22 -68.37
C SER A 619 -15.43 -16.50 -69.00
N PRO A 620 -15.64 -15.43 -69.77
CA PRO A 620 -14.54 -14.64 -70.33
C PRO A 620 -13.94 -13.69 -69.29
N ASP A 621 -12.69 -13.27 -69.51
CA ASP A 621 -12.09 -12.20 -68.69
C ASP A 621 -12.52 -10.80 -69.16
N ALA A 622 -13.84 -10.60 -69.22
CA ALA A 622 -14.44 -9.33 -69.63
C ALA A 622 -15.13 -8.65 -68.44
N ALA A 623 -15.03 -7.33 -68.34
CA ALA A 623 -15.68 -6.56 -67.26
C ALA A 623 -17.21 -6.72 -67.22
N SER A 624 -17.82 -7.06 -68.36
CA SER A 624 -19.26 -7.31 -68.52
C SER A 624 -19.68 -8.75 -68.19
N ALA A 625 -18.75 -9.65 -67.88
CA ALA A 625 -19.06 -11.02 -67.47
C ALA A 625 -19.70 -11.04 -66.08
N ASN A 626 -20.60 -12.00 -65.84
CA ASN A 626 -21.20 -12.21 -64.53
C ASN A 626 -20.20 -12.82 -63.54
N TYR A 627 -19.28 -13.66 -64.00
CA TYR A 627 -18.28 -14.34 -63.17
C TYR A 627 -16.85 -14.01 -63.57
N TRP A 628 -15.92 -14.28 -62.66
CA TRP A 628 -14.49 -14.13 -62.91
C TRP A 628 -14.00 -15.28 -63.79
N GLY A 629 -13.68 -14.92 -65.04
CA GLY A 629 -13.38 -15.88 -66.09
C GLY A 629 -11.95 -15.89 -66.56
N HIS A 630 -11.57 -16.93 -67.30
CA HIS A 630 -10.34 -17.01 -68.08
C HIS A 630 -10.54 -17.67 -69.46
N MET A 631 -11.76 -17.65 -70.00
CA MET A 631 -12.02 -18.14 -71.36
C MET A 631 -11.06 -17.45 -72.35
N PRO A 632 -10.29 -18.22 -73.15
CA PRO A 632 -9.41 -17.63 -74.15
C PRO A 632 -10.19 -16.76 -75.14
N GLU A 633 -9.68 -15.57 -75.44
CA GLU A 633 -10.28 -14.69 -76.45
C GLU A 633 -10.25 -15.32 -77.85
N THR A 634 -9.23 -16.13 -78.14
CA THR A 634 -9.13 -16.93 -79.35
C THR A 634 -8.61 -18.33 -79.06
N VAL A 635 -9.07 -19.31 -79.83
CA VAL A 635 -8.53 -20.68 -79.86
C VAL A 635 -8.14 -21.06 -81.28
N GLU A 636 -7.11 -21.89 -81.43
CA GLU A 636 -6.72 -22.44 -82.73
C GLU A 636 -7.51 -23.71 -83.01
N GLY A 637 -8.17 -23.76 -84.15
CA GLY A 637 -8.92 -24.92 -84.59
C GLY A 637 -8.03 -25.96 -85.30
N PRO A 638 -8.54 -27.19 -85.48
CA PRO A 638 -7.82 -28.26 -86.17
C PRO A 638 -7.54 -27.98 -87.66
N ASP A 639 -8.18 -26.94 -88.22
CA ASP A 639 -7.98 -26.43 -89.58
C ASP A 639 -6.92 -25.33 -89.67
N GLY A 640 -6.26 -24.98 -88.56
CA GLY A 640 -5.28 -23.90 -88.47
C GLY A 640 -5.90 -22.49 -88.47
N LEU A 641 -7.23 -22.38 -88.39
CA LEU A 641 -7.91 -21.10 -88.25
C LEU A 641 -8.02 -20.71 -86.76
N ARG A 642 -7.92 -19.40 -86.48
CA ARG A 642 -8.20 -18.86 -85.14
C ARG A 642 -9.66 -18.48 -85.02
N TYR A 643 -10.33 -19.08 -84.04
CA TYR A 643 -11.71 -18.80 -83.69
C TYR A 643 -11.75 -17.85 -82.50
N GLN A 644 -12.53 -16.78 -82.58
CA GLN A 644 -12.82 -15.93 -81.44
C GLN A 644 -13.88 -16.58 -80.55
N ARG A 645 -13.81 -16.32 -79.24
CA ARG A 645 -14.88 -16.71 -78.33
C ARG A 645 -16.21 -16.04 -78.73
N PRO A 646 -17.36 -16.63 -78.36
CA PRO A 646 -18.64 -15.93 -78.49
C PRO A 646 -18.63 -14.60 -77.73
N HIS A 647 -19.38 -13.61 -78.22
CA HIS A 647 -19.56 -12.35 -77.52
C HIS A 647 -20.61 -12.48 -76.41
N LEU A 648 -20.38 -11.82 -75.28
CA LEU A 648 -21.43 -11.57 -74.29
C LEU A 648 -22.49 -10.64 -74.89
N GLN A 649 -23.73 -10.72 -74.39
CA GLN A 649 -24.81 -9.83 -74.85
C GLN A 649 -24.42 -8.35 -74.71
N ALA A 650 -23.75 -8.01 -73.62
CA ALA A 650 -23.29 -6.64 -73.35
C ALA A 650 -22.16 -6.17 -74.29
N GLU A 651 -21.49 -7.09 -74.99
CA GLU A 651 -20.48 -6.80 -76.00
C GLU A 651 -21.08 -6.67 -77.41
N ALA A 652 -22.33 -7.11 -77.59
CA ALA A 652 -23.04 -7.05 -78.86
C ALA A 652 -23.78 -5.71 -79.06
N PRO A 653 -24.11 -5.33 -80.32
CA PRO A 653 -24.94 -4.17 -80.59
C PRO A 653 -26.29 -4.22 -79.86
N SER A 654 -26.85 -3.04 -79.56
CA SER A 654 -28.16 -2.92 -78.91
C SER A 654 -29.25 -3.64 -79.71
N GLY A 655 -30.10 -4.40 -79.02
CA GLY A 655 -31.21 -5.17 -79.61
C GLY A 655 -30.91 -6.65 -79.87
N VAL A 656 -29.67 -7.12 -79.65
CA VAL A 656 -29.33 -8.55 -79.78
C VAL A 656 -29.88 -9.36 -78.60
N ASN A 657 -30.63 -10.42 -78.92
CA ASN A 657 -31.13 -11.40 -77.94
C ASN A 657 -29.99 -12.17 -77.27
N TYR A 658 -30.28 -12.89 -76.19
CA TYR A 658 -29.28 -13.68 -75.47
C TYR A 658 -29.75 -15.10 -75.17
N ILE A 659 -28.77 -15.98 -74.97
CA ILE A 659 -28.94 -17.28 -74.33
C ILE A 659 -28.14 -17.30 -73.03
N THR A 660 -28.70 -17.88 -71.97
CA THR A 660 -28.00 -18.05 -70.70
C THR A 660 -27.36 -19.43 -70.66
N VAL A 661 -26.02 -19.49 -70.63
CA VAL A 661 -25.26 -20.75 -70.54
C VAL A 661 -24.12 -20.54 -69.55
N ASN A 662 -23.95 -21.49 -68.63
CA ASN A 662 -22.96 -21.42 -67.54
C ASN A 662 -23.07 -20.13 -66.70
N GLY A 663 -24.28 -19.59 -66.59
CA GLY A 663 -24.56 -18.37 -65.84
C GLY A 663 -24.12 -17.07 -66.52
N GLU A 664 -23.59 -17.12 -67.74
CA GLU A 664 -23.29 -15.97 -68.58
C GLU A 664 -24.38 -15.73 -69.63
N LYS A 665 -24.59 -14.46 -70.02
CA LYS A 665 -25.52 -14.08 -71.10
C LYS A 665 -24.76 -13.91 -72.40
N TRP A 666 -24.82 -14.91 -73.27
CA TRP A 666 -24.15 -14.90 -74.58
C TRP A 666 -25.06 -14.31 -75.66
N ALA A 667 -24.50 -13.52 -76.56
CA ALA A 667 -25.22 -12.92 -77.67
C ALA A 667 -25.75 -14.01 -78.61
N ALA A 668 -27.04 -13.94 -78.93
CA ALA A 668 -27.73 -14.86 -79.84
C ALA A 668 -28.33 -14.08 -81.03
N PRO A 669 -27.49 -13.63 -81.98
CA PRO A 669 -27.93 -12.84 -83.14
C PRO A 669 -28.82 -13.68 -84.07
N THR A 670 -29.94 -13.10 -84.52
CA THR A 670 -30.74 -13.67 -85.63
C THR A 670 -30.10 -13.35 -86.98
N PRO A 671 -30.48 -14.01 -88.09
CA PRO A 671 -29.89 -13.75 -89.41
C PRO A 671 -29.92 -12.27 -89.87
N CYS A 672 -30.86 -11.44 -89.40
CA CYS A 672 -30.88 -10.00 -89.66
C CYS A 672 -29.72 -9.22 -88.99
N HIS A 673 -29.11 -9.77 -87.93
CA HIS A 673 -28.05 -9.12 -87.16
C HIS A 673 -26.63 -9.42 -87.70
N PHE A 674 -26.48 -10.35 -88.65
CA PHE A 674 -25.19 -10.73 -89.27
C PHE A 674 -24.74 -9.81 -90.43
N LEU A 675 -25.46 -8.74 -90.74
CA LEU A 675 -25.06 -7.80 -91.79
C LEU A 675 -24.27 -6.61 -91.21
N PRO A 676 -22.93 -6.71 -91.13
CA PRO A 676 -22.16 -5.54 -91.59
C PRO A 676 -20.77 -5.91 -92.16
N ALA A 677 -20.59 -5.94 -93.49
CA ALA A 677 -19.26 -5.82 -94.14
C ALA A 677 -19.25 -5.73 -95.70
N ALA A 678 -20.36 -5.79 -96.43
CA ALA A 678 -20.33 -5.80 -97.91
C ALA A 678 -20.24 -4.40 -98.58
N ARG A 679 -19.57 -3.42 -97.97
CA ARG A 679 -19.30 -2.12 -98.62
C ARG A 679 -17.84 -1.72 -98.46
N ARG A 680 -16.97 -2.32 -99.28
CA ARG A 680 -15.80 -1.66 -99.91
C ARG A 680 -15.09 -2.63 -100.88
N ARG A 681 -15.61 -2.70 -102.11
CA ARG A 681 -14.89 -2.83 -103.40
C ARG A 681 -15.92 -3.02 -104.52
N PRO A 682 -15.98 -2.14 -105.54
CA PRO A 682 -16.84 -2.33 -106.69
C PRO A 682 -16.14 -3.17 -107.77
N ALA A 683 -16.93 -3.93 -108.52
CA ALA A 683 -16.66 -4.58 -109.82
C ALA A 683 -16.67 -6.12 -109.79
N TYR A 684 -17.84 -6.74 -110.01
CA TYR A 684 -18.24 -7.26 -111.32
C TYR A 684 -19.65 -7.86 -111.23
N ARG A 685 -20.46 -7.53 -112.24
CA ARG A 685 -21.87 -7.85 -112.40
C ARG A 685 -21.97 -9.11 -113.27
N ARG A 686 -22.75 -10.13 -112.90
CA ARG A 686 -23.88 -10.71 -113.70
C ARG A 686 -24.35 -12.10 -113.24
N ILE A 687 -25.69 -12.22 -113.15
CA ILE A 687 -26.56 -13.43 -113.33
C ILE A 687 -26.52 -14.40 -112.12
N ARG A 688 -27.59 -14.68 -111.35
CA ARG A 688 -29.05 -14.73 -111.59
C ARG A 688 -29.79 -14.51 -110.26
N GLN A 689 -30.92 -13.81 -110.32
CA GLN A 689 -31.91 -13.69 -109.24
C GLN A 689 -32.71 -14.99 -109.10
N ALA A 690 -32.79 -15.53 -107.87
CA ALA A 690 -34.01 -16.10 -107.27
C ALA A 690 -33.73 -16.31 -105.78
N SER A 691 -34.68 -15.96 -104.91
CA SER A 691 -34.66 -16.12 -103.43
C SER A 691 -34.03 -15.00 -102.57
N LEU A 692 -34.08 -13.74 -103.01
CA LEU A 692 -33.70 -12.59 -102.17
C LEU A 692 -34.85 -11.61 -101.86
N ARG A 693 -36.11 -12.07 -101.90
CA ARG A 693 -37.30 -11.22 -101.64
C ARG A 693 -38.28 -11.74 -100.58
N ALA A 694 -37.92 -12.72 -99.76
CA ALA A 694 -38.80 -13.23 -98.69
C ALA A 694 -38.28 -13.00 -97.26
N THR A 695 -37.12 -12.38 -97.06
CA THR A 695 -36.53 -12.20 -95.70
C THR A 695 -36.36 -10.72 -95.30
N LEU A 696 -37.10 -9.82 -95.94
CA LEU A 696 -37.05 -8.37 -95.69
C LEU A 696 -38.35 -7.81 -95.09
N SER A 697 -39.25 -8.66 -94.61
CA SER A 697 -40.52 -8.26 -93.97
C SER A 697 -40.67 -8.70 -92.50
N ILE A 698 -39.62 -9.21 -91.85
CA ILE A 698 -39.66 -9.68 -90.44
C ILE A 698 -38.56 -9.02 -89.59
N CYS A 699 -38.15 -7.81 -89.94
CA CYS A 699 -37.28 -7.00 -89.09
C CYS A 699 -37.89 -5.59 -89.06
N ARG A 700 -38.78 -5.35 -88.09
CA ARG A 700 -39.35 -4.05 -87.73
C ARG A 700 -39.19 -3.86 -86.23
#